data_AF-A0AAV9G6Q2-F1
#
_entry.id   AF-A0AAV9G6Q2-F1
#
_cell.length_a   1.000
_cell.length_b   1.000
_cell.length_c   1.000
_cell.angle_alpha   90.00
_cell.angle_beta   90.00
_cell.angle_gamma   90.00
#
_symmetry.space_group_name_H-M   'P 1'
#
loop_
_entity.id
_entity.type
_entity.pdbx_description
1 polymer ?
#
loop_
_entity_poly.entity_id
_entity_poly.type
_entity_poly.pdbx_seq_one_letter_code
_entity_poly.pdbx_strand_id
1 'polypeptide(L)'
;MPSSSPASPNGADNISASVIASAGSTLAVATAAVAARFYTRAVIKSALATEDWSVLAAWLLSIAFTVSMVMQANSALGRHIWTLQPEDLINWGKASWLTLLFYQLSLTCSKISILLLYLRVLTYSWARRAAWVLFAIIVIYSTLYLISTVTLCVPLNALWDPAVKGSCHRSPTYMWLGIGFHIVTDFLIFALPVPVVILMRMVLKQRLMLLLIFALGFFACLISLLRALLMRPILGSKDFSWDFVTIAHWTSAEVNTAVVCACLLATRPLIRLISSKLRRVLGLRVEQTSLGSGPPTIGSGSARGSRLPIDLDRLERGHGKDMALFSAIEAEGLAPPAGDVGQQRDAVGMEPEKLGAVRHHLPRRAAVLTLATAIILMLFLVARPERLQSALAQYYQHGGRPWGHDSVPRQMARMGNSSLCEGFPDMSRISIVMKTGASEAFARIPTQLMTTLSCLPDFLLFSDMDQDMGGYQLIDSLQNVLPSVKSTSKDFELYRRQQECLIDVEKCNTLLGNPAKEGWKLDKYKFTHIAEMTYKLRPDYDWYYFMEADTYALFENLAGWLSTLDHTKKLYLGGVSVIDHLHFAYGGAGYILSHASIASFVGSHPNVSNAYDEATARECCGDYMLGKALKKSAGVQVQQMYPTMTGDRPTTMNYGYDLWCQPLVSMHHMNPEPISSFYKFERQWHQSHPGRTLLMKDVFAHYVAPKIKPRIPNWDNLSGDVYYLDMNDTSHGERPQKILNRVKDPKKKKYNDKEKKAHTSVAACEAACESVGEKDCFQWRYQDGMCAFHKSIRLGQPVKEGKMEKGRATSGWNLKRIEKFVKGQKECVGRGNWPKVKPNISITPS
;
A
#
# COMPACT_ATOMS: atom_id res chain seq x y z
N MET A 1 8.49 -22.07 -23.92
CA MET A 1 8.31 -23.49 -23.58
C MET A 1 6.98 -23.95 -24.17
N PRO A 2 6.87 -25.20 -24.64
CA PRO A 2 5.75 -25.64 -25.46
C PRO A 2 4.43 -25.67 -24.69
N SER A 3 3.33 -25.51 -25.43
CA SER A 3 1.96 -25.52 -24.93
C SER A 3 1.48 -26.93 -24.61
N SER A 4 1.24 -27.21 -23.33
CA SER A 4 0.37 -28.31 -22.89
C SER A 4 -1.00 -27.75 -22.50
N SER A 5 -1.87 -27.57 -23.49
CA SER A 5 -3.31 -27.41 -23.23
C SER A 5 -3.80 -28.64 -22.47
N PRO A 6 -4.47 -28.50 -21.32
CA PRO A 6 -5.17 -29.63 -20.70
C PRO A 6 -6.20 -30.17 -21.71
N ALA A 7 -6.23 -31.48 -21.92
CA ALA A 7 -7.25 -32.09 -22.76
C ALA A 7 -8.64 -31.84 -22.15
N SER A 8 -9.61 -31.39 -22.96
CA SER A 8 -10.98 -31.19 -22.48
C SER A 8 -11.59 -32.53 -22.07
N PRO A 9 -12.02 -32.72 -20.82
CA PRO A 9 -13.02 -33.72 -20.50
C PRO A 9 -14.34 -33.35 -21.18
N ASN A 10 -15.23 -34.33 -21.37
CA ASN A 10 -16.51 -34.10 -22.03
C ASN A 10 -17.54 -33.49 -21.07
N GLY A 11 -18.15 -32.37 -21.47
CA GLY A 11 -19.57 -32.10 -21.23
C GLY A 11 -20.02 -31.68 -19.83
N ALA A 12 -20.15 -30.37 -19.64
CA ALA A 12 -21.25 -29.74 -18.89
C ALA A 12 -21.56 -30.20 -17.44
N ASP A 13 -20.58 -30.76 -16.72
CA ASP A 13 -20.72 -31.09 -15.30
C ASP A 13 -21.18 -29.86 -14.49
N ASN A 14 -22.23 -30.05 -13.69
CA ASN A 14 -22.92 -28.97 -12.98
C ASN A 14 -23.50 -29.45 -11.65
N ILE A 15 -22.88 -29.03 -10.54
CA ILE A 15 -23.26 -29.39 -9.17
C ILE A 15 -24.12 -28.34 -8.46
N SER A 16 -24.56 -27.29 -9.16
CA SER A 16 -25.40 -26.19 -8.61
C SER A 16 -26.68 -26.68 -7.91
N ALA A 17 -27.31 -27.75 -8.42
CA ALA A 17 -28.50 -28.37 -7.83
C ALA A 17 -28.28 -28.83 -6.37
N SER A 18 -27.04 -29.22 -6.00
CA SER A 18 -26.69 -29.58 -4.62
C SER A 18 -26.76 -28.38 -3.67
N VAL A 19 -26.41 -27.18 -4.15
CA VAL A 19 -26.50 -25.92 -3.38
C VAL A 19 -27.96 -25.57 -3.13
N ILE A 20 -28.80 -25.69 -4.17
CA ILE A 20 -30.25 -25.43 -4.06
C ILE A 20 -30.90 -26.41 -3.06
N ALA A 21 -30.59 -27.71 -3.15
CA ALA A 21 -31.08 -28.71 -2.20
C ALA A 21 -30.60 -28.45 -0.76
N SER A 22 -29.34 -28.06 -0.56
CA SER A 22 -28.76 -27.70 0.74
C SER A 22 -29.42 -26.46 1.35
N ALA A 23 -29.54 -25.37 0.59
CA ALA A 23 -30.11 -24.12 1.05
C ALA A 23 -31.63 -24.21 1.31
N GLY A 24 -32.36 -24.99 0.49
CA GLY A 24 -33.79 -25.25 0.68
C GLY A 24 -34.10 -26.14 1.88
N SER A 25 -33.40 -27.27 2.03
CA SER A 25 -33.62 -28.21 3.15
C SER A 25 -33.28 -27.59 4.51
N THR A 26 -32.17 -26.86 4.61
CA THR A 26 -31.80 -26.16 5.84
C THR A 26 -32.80 -25.04 6.20
N LEU A 27 -33.29 -24.29 5.21
CA LEU A 27 -34.34 -23.28 5.42
C LEU A 27 -35.68 -23.88 5.87
N ALA A 28 -36.06 -25.07 5.37
CA ALA A 28 -37.27 -25.76 5.80
C ALA A 28 -37.22 -26.12 7.30
N VAL A 29 -36.07 -26.60 7.79
CA VAL A 29 -35.86 -26.90 9.22
C VAL A 29 -35.91 -25.62 10.07
N ALA A 30 -35.29 -24.53 9.62
CA ALA A 30 -35.38 -23.23 10.30
C ALA A 30 -36.83 -22.71 10.37
N THR A 31 -37.58 -22.82 9.28
CA THR A 31 -38.99 -22.43 9.18
C THR A 31 -39.86 -23.21 10.16
N ALA A 32 -39.69 -24.54 10.25
CA ALA A 32 -40.40 -25.37 11.22
C ALA A 32 -40.07 -24.98 12.68
N ALA A 33 -38.81 -24.65 12.98
CA ALA A 33 -38.39 -24.22 14.31
C ALA A 33 -38.99 -22.85 14.70
N VAL A 34 -39.06 -21.90 13.75
CA VAL A 34 -39.70 -20.58 13.95
C VAL A 34 -41.20 -20.72 14.16
N ALA A 35 -41.89 -21.51 13.33
CA ALA A 35 -43.32 -21.78 13.49
C ALA A 35 -43.64 -22.42 14.85
N ALA A 36 -42.86 -23.44 15.26
CA ALA A 36 -42.99 -24.06 16.57
C ALA A 36 -42.74 -23.07 17.73
N ARG A 37 -41.79 -22.14 17.59
CA ARG A 37 -41.56 -21.06 18.56
C ARG A 37 -42.74 -20.11 18.65
N PHE A 38 -43.23 -19.59 17.53
CA PHE A 38 -44.35 -18.65 17.53
C PHE A 38 -45.64 -19.27 18.06
N TYR A 39 -45.95 -20.52 17.68
CA TYR A 39 -47.06 -21.27 18.27
C TYR A 39 -46.93 -21.42 19.80
N THR A 40 -45.72 -21.74 20.29
CA THR A 40 -45.45 -21.85 21.74
C THR A 40 -45.58 -20.53 22.48
N ARG A 41 -45.22 -19.40 21.85
CA ARG A 41 -45.14 -18.08 22.50
C ARG A 41 -46.44 -17.28 22.40
N ALA A 42 -47.11 -17.33 21.26
CA ALA A 42 -48.39 -16.67 21.02
C ALA A 42 -49.57 -17.50 21.55
N VAL A 43 -49.66 -18.81 21.23
CA VAL A 43 -50.85 -19.62 21.53
C VAL A 43 -50.76 -20.31 22.89
N ILE A 44 -49.64 -20.96 23.21
CA ILE A 44 -49.50 -21.73 24.46
C ILE A 44 -49.19 -20.83 25.68
N LYS A 45 -48.59 -19.65 25.44
CA LYS A 45 -48.13 -18.74 26.51
C LYS A 45 -48.72 -17.35 26.50
N SER A 46 -49.37 -16.92 25.41
CA SER A 46 -49.90 -15.56 25.23
C SER A 46 -48.90 -14.44 25.60
N ALA A 47 -47.61 -14.68 25.33
CA ALA A 47 -46.50 -13.86 25.82
C ALA A 47 -45.37 -13.77 24.79
N LEU A 48 -45.65 -13.09 23.68
CA LEU A 48 -44.63 -12.60 22.75
C LEU A 48 -43.78 -11.51 23.44
N ALA A 49 -42.52 -11.38 23.01
CA ALA A 49 -41.62 -10.33 23.48
C ALA A 49 -40.55 -9.99 22.43
N THR A 50 -39.68 -9.03 22.72
CA THR A 50 -38.62 -8.55 21.82
C THR A 50 -37.72 -9.65 21.27
N GLU A 51 -37.43 -10.69 22.06
CA GLU A 51 -36.62 -11.82 21.58
C GLU A 51 -37.31 -12.65 20.48
N ASP A 52 -38.64 -12.60 20.35
CA ASP A 52 -39.41 -13.36 19.35
C ASP A 52 -39.47 -12.61 18.01
N TRP A 53 -39.68 -11.30 18.03
CA TRP A 53 -39.62 -10.46 16.82
C TRP A 53 -38.22 -10.45 16.19
N SER A 54 -37.16 -10.46 17.02
CA SER A 54 -35.76 -10.53 16.54
C SER A 54 -35.46 -11.81 15.74
N VAL A 55 -36.05 -12.96 16.10
CA VAL A 55 -35.83 -14.20 15.34
C VAL A 55 -36.74 -14.30 14.11
N LEU A 56 -37.91 -13.66 14.12
CA LEU A 56 -38.73 -13.52 12.91
C LEU A 56 -37.99 -12.71 11.84
N ALA A 57 -37.36 -11.59 12.22
CA ALA A 57 -36.49 -10.82 11.33
C ALA A 57 -35.31 -11.66 10.83
N ALA A 58 -34.65 -12.42 11.70
CA ALA A 58 -33.55 -13.31 11.32
C ALA A 58 -33.96 -14.35 10.26
N TRP A 59 -35.17 -14.90 10.37
CA TRP A 59 -35.74 -15.88 9.42
C TRP A 59 -36.15 -15.25 8.09
N LEU A 60 -36.79 -14.07 8.09
CA LEU A 60 -37.07 -13.33 6.85
C LEU A 60 -35.76 -13.01 6.09
N LEU A 61 -34.70 -12.68 6.82
CA LEU A 61 -33.36 -12.49 6.27
C LEU A 61 -32.71 -13.81 5.80
N SER A 62 -33.00 -14.95 6.44
CA SER A 62 -32.50 -16.26 5.97
C SER A 62 -33.21 -16.76 4.72
N ILE A 63 -34.49 -16.40 4.51
CA ILE A 63 -35.18 -16.58 3.23
C ILE A 63 -34.47 -15.76 2.13
N ALA A 64 -34.23 -14.47 2.36
CA ALA A 64 -33.56 -13.59 1.39
C ALA A 64 -32.13 -14.09 1.05
N PHE A 65 -31.40 -14.55 2.05
CA PHE A 65 -30.12 -15.25 1.87
C PHE A 65 -30.27 -16.49 0.97
N THR A 66 -31.21 -17.40 1.25
CA THR A 66 -31.43 -18.61 0.43
C THR A 66 -31.82 -18.26 -1.00
N VAL A 67 -32.67 -17.24 -1.22
CA VAL A 67 -33.01 -16.77 -2.57
C VAL A 67 -31.76 -16.26 -3.32
N SER A 68 -30.93 -15.44 -2.68
CA SER A 68 -29.67 -14.98 -3.30
C SER A 68 -28.67 -16.12 -3.56
N MET A 69 -28.65 -17.17 -2.74
CA MET A 69 -27.84 -18.38 -2.95
C MET A 69 -28.35 -19.18 -4.17
N VAL A 70 -29.67 -19.28 -4.38
CA VAL A 70 -30.25 -19.88 -5.59
C VAL A 70 -29.92 -19.03 -6.83
N MET A 71 -29.91 -17.69 -6.72
CA MET A 71 -29.46 -16.82 -7.80
C MET A 71 -27.98 -17.06 -8.16
N GLN A 72 -27.10 -17.30 -7.18
CA GLN A 72 -25.70 -17.69 -7.46
C GLN A 72 -25.62 -19.03 -8.18
N ALA A 73 -26.35 -20.04 -7.71
CA ALA A 73 -26.38 -21.40 -8.28
C ALA A 73 -26.85 -21.40 -9.74
N ASN A 74 -27.84 -20.57 -10.08
CA ASN A 74 -28.28 -20.38 -11.46
C ASN A 74 -27.23 -19.62 -12.30
N SER A 75 -26.59 -18.59 -11.73
CA SER A 75 -25.70 -17.68 -12.48
C SER A 75 -24.30 -18.23 -12.75
N ALA A 76 -23.70 -19.01 -11.86
CA ALA A 76 -22.35 -19.56 -12.07
C ALA A 76 -22.00 -20.73 -11.12
N LEU A 77 -22.35 -20.58 -9.85
CA LEU A 77 -21.85 -21.40 -8.75
C LEU A 77 -22.13 -22.90 -8.96
N GLY A 78 -21.07 -23.70 -9.07
CA GLY A 78 -21.16 -25.13 -9.35
C GLY A 78 -21.09 -25.52 -10.83
N ARG A 79 -20.85 -24.56 -11.73
CA ARG A 79 -20.30 -24.78 -13.08
C ARG A 79 -18.81 -24.43 -13.09
N HIS A 80 -18.00 -25.17 -13.85
CA HIS A 80 -16.58 -24.89 -14.05
C HIS A 80 -16.33 -23.49 -14.62
N ILE A 81 -15.39 -22.72 -14.06
CA ILE A 81 -15.25 -21.28 -14.35
C ILE A 81 -14.99 -20.95 -15.84
N TRP A 82 -14.30 -21.82 -16.58
CA TRP A 82 -14.03 -21.66 -18.02
C TRP A 82 -15.22 -21.98 -18.93
N THR A 83 -16.36 -22.42 -18.38
CA THR A 83 -17.61 -22.64 -19.13
C THR A 83 -18.58 -21.45 -19.05
N LEU A 84 -18.25 -20.44 -18.23
CA LEU A 84 -19.11 -19.30 -17.93
C LEU A 84 -18.96 -18.17 -18.95
N GLN A 85 -20.05 -17.46 -19.21
CA GLN A 85 -20.02 -16.19 -19.96
C GLN A 85 -19.72 -15.00 -19.05
N PRO A 86 -19.29 -13.83 -19.59
CA PRO A 86 -19.11 -12.62 -18.78
C PRO A 86 -20.38 -12.20 -18.02
N GLU A 87 -21.56 -12.41 -18.60
CA GLU A 87 -22.85 -12.10 -17.99
C GLU A 87 -23.20 -13.02 -16.80
N ASP A 88 -22.87 -14.31 -16.89
CA ASP A 88 -22.97 -15.27 -15.78
C ASP A 88 -22.16 -14.77 -14.57
N LEU A 89 -20.92 -14.34 -14.80
CA LEU A 89 -20.01 -13.81 -13.78
C LEU A 89 -20.51 -12.49 -13.17
N ILE A 90 -21.00 -11.56 -13.99
CA ILE A 90 -21.60 -10.29 -13.54
C ILE A 90 -22.82 -10.56 -12.63
N ASN A 91 -23.69 -11.50 -13.02
CA ASN A 91 -24.89 -11.82 -12.26
C ASN A 91 -24.57 -12.61 -10.98
N TRP A 92 -23.56 -13.50 -11.03
CA TRP A 92 -23.03 -14.16 -9.84
C TRP A 92 -22.41 -13.17 -8.84
N GLY A 93 -21.68 -12.15 -9.31
CA GLY A 93 -21.14 -11.09 -8.45
C GLY A 93 -22.21 -10.30 -7.70
N LYS A 94 -23.28 -9.89 -8.40
CA LYS A 94 -24.47 -9.25 -7.79
C LYS A 94 -25.12 -10.16 -6.73
N ALA A 95 -25.36 -11.42 -7.08
CA ALA A 95 -25.98 -12.40 -6.19
C ALA A 95 -25.11 -12.69 -4.96
N SER A 96 -23.79 -12.77 -5.12
CA SER A 96 -22.82 -12.99 -4.04
C SER A 96 -22.79 -11.84 -3.04
N TRP A 97 -22.87 -10.58 -3.51
CA TRP A 97 -22.97 -9.42 -2.64
C TRP A 97 -24.27 -9.42 -1.81
N LEU A 98 -25.40 -9.73 -2.44
CA LEU A 98 -26.69 -9.90 -1.73
C LEU A 98 -26.62 -11.03 -0.70
N THR A 99 -25.99 -12.15 -1.04
CA THR A 99 -25.78 -13.27 -0.09
C THR A 99 -24.95 -12.84 1.11
N LEU A 100 -23.84 -12.12 0.92
CA LEU A 100 -23.00 -11.61 2.01
C LEU A 100 -23.77 -10.64 2.93
N LEU A 101 -24.61 -9.77 2.34
CA LEU A 101 -25.47 -8.83 3.07
C LEU A 101 -26.51 -9.56 3.94
N PHE A 102 -27.31 -10.46 3.36
CA PHE A 102 -28.39 -11.14 4.10
C PHE A 102 -27.85 -12.15 5.11
N TYR A 103 -26.72 -12.81 4.80
CA TYR A 103 -25.94 -13.64 5.71
C TYR A 103 -25.62 -12.89 7.01
N GLN A 104 -25.03 -11.70 6.89
CA GLN A 104 -24.60 -10.90 8.02
C GLN A 104 -25.77 -10.51 8.93
N LEU A 105 -26.85 -10.03 8.32
CA LEU A 105 -28.02 -9.53 9.02
C LEU A 105 -28.78 -10.67 9.72
N SER A 106 -28.95 -11.83 9.07
CA SER A 106 -29.64 -12.99 9.66
C SER A 106 -28.90 -13.54 10.90
N LEU A 107 -27.57 -13.69 10.82
CA LEU A 107 -26.77 -14.11 11.98
C LEU A 107 -26.79 -13.06 13.10
N THR A 108 -26.70 -11.78 12.77
CA THR A 108 -26.76 -10.69 13.77
C THR A 108 -28.09 -10.70 14.52
N CYS A 109 -29.23 -10.77 13.80
CA CYS A 109 -30.56 -10.86 14.40
C CYS A 109 -30.78 -12.16 15.22
N SER A 110 -30.11 -13.26 14.84
CA SER A 110 -30.12 -14.51 15.63
C SER A 110 -29.34 -14.36 16.95
N LYS A 111 -28.12 -13.82 16.90
CA LYS A 111 -27.29 -13.53 18.11
C LYS A 111 -28.02 -12.57 19.06
N ILE A 112 -28.67 -11.53 18.52
CA ILE A 112 -29.49 -10.57 19.28
C ILE A 112 -30.68 -11.26 19.97
N SER A 113 -31.42 -12.16 19.29
CA SER A 113 -32.51 -12.92 19.92
C SER A 113 -32.02 -13.75 21.12
N ILE A 114 -30.87 -14.41 20.98
CA ILE A 114 -30.27 -15.23 22.05
C ILE A 114 -29.87 -14.36 23.25
N LEU A 115 -29.21 -13.23 23.02
CA LEU A 115 -28.77 -12.33 24.10
C LEU A 115 -29.94 -11.62 24.80
N LEU A 116 -31.00 -11.23 24.09
CA LEU A 116 -32.24 -10.72 24.71
C LEU A 116 -32.88 -11.77 25.62
N LEU A 117 -32.93 -13.03 25.18
CA LEU A 117 -33.43 -14.13 25.99
C LEU A 117 -32.53 -14.38 27.22
N TYR A 118 -31.20 -14.29 27.10
CA TYR A 118 -30.27 -14.40 28.23
C TYR A 118 -30.45 -13.24 29.23
N LEU A 119 -30.63 -12.01 28.77
CA LEU A 119 -30.89 -10.84 29.63
C LEU A 119 -32.21 -10.92 30.41
N ARG A 120 -33.17 -11.71 29.90
CA ARG A 120 -34.46 -12.04 30.54
C ARG A 120 -34.40 -13.25 31.48
N VAL A 121 -33.58 -14.26 31.18
CA VAL A 121 -33.53 -15.54 31.92
C VAL A 121 -32.44 -15.57 33.01
N LEU A 122 -31.31 -14.88 32.79
CA LEU A 122 -30.19 -14.85 33.74
C LEU A 122 -30.41 -13.73 34.77
N THR A 123 -30.27 -14.07 36.05
CA THR A 123 -30.45 -13.15 37.19
C THR A 123 -29.13 -12.58 37.70
N TYR A 124 -28.06 -13.39 37.72
CA TYR A 124 -26.73 -13.04 38.20
C TYR A 124 -26.21 -11.73 37.59
N SER A 125 -25.86 -10.77 38.46
CA SER A 125 -25.48 -9.41 38.06
C SER A 125 -24.20 -9.33 37.22
N TRP A 126 -23.30 -10.31 37.34
CA TRP A 126 -22.13 -10.44 36.45
C TRP A 126 -22.54 -10.93 35.05
N ALA A 127 -23.34 -11.99 34.97
CA ALA A 127 -23.77 -12.59 33.70
C ALA A 127 -24.66 -11.64 32.89
N ARG A 128 -25.54 -10.88 33.56
CA ARG A 128 -26.35 -9.82 32.92
C ARG A 128 -25.49 -8.66 32.42
N ARG A 129 -24.42 -8.29 33.12
CA ARG A 129 -23.45 -7.28 32.64
C ARG A 129 -22.68 -7.79 31.42
N ALA A 130 -22.18 -9.03 31.46
CA ALA A 130 -21.51 -9.67 30.33
C ALA A 130 -22.43 -9.75 29.10
N ALA A 131 -23.70 -10.11 29.27
CA ALA A 131 -24.66 -10.19 28.16
C ALA A 131 -24.95 -8.82 27.53
N TRP A 132 -25.06 -7.73 28.33
CA TRP A 132 -25.15 -6.37 27.81
C TRP A 132 -23.87 -5.92 27.07
N VAL A 133 -22.69 -6.29 27.56
CA VAL A 133 -21.42 -5.98 26.90
C VAL A 133 -21.29 -6.72 25.57
N LEU A 134 -21.61 -8.03 25.51
CA LEU A 134 -21.63 -8.78 24.25
C LEU A 134 -22.66 -8.21 23.26
N PHE A 135 -23.84 -7.80 23.75
CA PHE A 135 -24.88 -7.17 22.93
C PHE A 135 -24.36 -5.88 22.28
N ALA A 136 -23.67 -5.02 23.04
CA ALA A 136 -23.05 -3.81 22.51
C ALA A 136 -21.91 -4.12 21.52
N ILE A 137 -21.02 -5.06 21.83
CA ILE A 137 -19.95 -5.48 20.93
C ILE A 137 -20.51 -5.95 19.59
N ILE A 138 -21.53 -6.83 19.60
CA ILE A 138 -22.13 -7.39 18.37
C ILE A 138 -22.85 -6.32 17.55
N VAL A 139 -23.63 -5.44 18.18
CA VAL A 139 -24.32 -4.35 17.46
C VAL A 139 -23.31 -3.38 16.82
N ILE A 140 -22.26 -2.98 17.55
CA ILE A 140 -21.22 -2.10 16.99
C ILE A 140 -20.45 -2.79 15.87
N TYR A 141 -19.96 -4.01 16.10
CA TYR A 141 -19.20 -4.79 15.12
C TYR A 141 -20.03 -5.05 13.85
N SER A 142 -21.28 -5.51 13.96
CA SER A 142 -22.11 -5.79 12.79
C SER A 142 -22.50 -4.52 12.03
N THR A 143 -22.60 -3.36 12.68
CA THR A 143 -22.79 -2.08 11.96
C THR A 143 -21.53 -1.69 11.18
N LEU A 144 -20.34 -1.82 11.78
CA LEU A 144 -19.07 -1.57 11.08
C LEU A 144 -18.84 -2.54 9.91
N TYR A 145 -19.13 -3.83 10.10
CA TYR A 145 -19.00 -4.84 9.05
C TYR A 145 -20.07 -4.67 7.95
N LEU A 146 -21.28 -4.22 8.29
CA LEU A 146 -22.29 -3.82 7.30
C LEU A 146 -21.81 -2.65 6.45
N ILE A 147 -21.24 -1.59 7.06
CA ILE A 147 -20.61 -0.49 6.33
C ILE A 147 -19.56 -1.05 5.37
N SER A 148 -18.59 -1.82 5.87
CA SER A 148 -17.53 -2.44 5.05
C SER A 148 -18.04 -3.33 3.92
N THR A 149 -19.23 -3.94 4.07
CA THR A 149 -19.90 -4.77 3.04
C THR A 149 -20.59 -3.90 1.99
N VAL A 150 -21.25 -2.82 2.41
CA VAL A 150 -21.89 -1.85 1.49
C VAL A 150 -20.82 -1.05 0.74
N THR A 151 -19.67 -0.77 1.35
CA THR A 151 -18.55 -0.02 0.75
C THR A 151 -17.43 -0.92 0.20
N LEU A 152 -17.73 -2.20 -0.07
CA LEU A 152 -16.73 -3.18 -0.54
C LEU A 152 -16.01 -2.73 -1.82
N CYS A 153 -16.76 -2.06 -2.71
CA CYS A 153 -16.27 -1.24 -3.80
C CYS A 153 -17.01 0.09 -3.82
N VAL A 154 -16.36 1.15 -4.29
CA VAL A 154 -16.97 2.47 -4.55
C VAL A 154 -16.56 2.95 -5.96
N PRO A 155 -17.50 3.08 -6.91
CA PRO A 155 -18.91 2.70 -6.80
C PRO A 155 -19.09 1.17 -6.72
N LEU A 156 -20.17 0.71 -6.08
CA LEU A 156 -20.40 -0.71 -5.79
C LEU A 156 -20.40 -1.62 -7.03
N ASN A 157 -20.86 -1.13 -8.18
CA ASN A 157 -20.90 -1.93 -9.42
C ASN A 157 -19.52 -2.34 -9.95
N ALA A 158 -18.44 -1.65 -9.56
CA ALA A 158 -17.07 -2.09 -9.83
C ALA A 158 -16.68 -3.42 -9.15
N LEU A 159 -17.52 -3.95 -8.25
CA LEU A 159 -17.35 -5.27 -7.64
C LEU A 159 -17.58 -6.42 -8.63
N TRP A 160 -18.45 -6.23 -9.62
CA TRP A 160 -18.89 -7.28 -10.55
C TRP A 160 -18.77 -6.90 -12.02
N ASP A 161 -18.56 -5.61 -12.35
CA ASP A 161 -18.34 -5.13 -13.71
C ASP A 161 -16.91 -4.58 -13.86
N PRO A 162 -15.98 -5.33 -14.50
CA PRO A 162 -14.60 -4.90 -14.71
C PRO A 162 -14.42 -3.68 -15.61
N ALA A 163 -15.46 -3.24 -16.35
CA ALA A 163 -15.40 -2.01 -17.14
C ALA A 163 -15.56 -0.75 -16.26
N VAL A 164 -16.16 -0.89 -15.06
CA VAL A 164 -16.40 0.23 -14.15
C VAL A 164 -15.18 0.45 -13.26
N LYS A 165 -14.54 1.62 -13.40
CA LYS A 165 -13.45 2.05 -12.53
C LYS A 165 -14.00 2.36 -11.12
N GLY A 166 -13.53 1.62 -10.11
CA GLY A 166 -13.86 1.87 -8.71
C GLY A 166 -12.72 1.51 -7.75
N SER A 167 -12.82 2.02 -6.52
CA SER A 167 -11.91 1.69 -5.42
C SER A 167 -12.54 0.61 -4.54
N CYS A 168 -11.91 -0.56 -4.48
CA CYS A 168 -12.35 -1.69 -3.66
C CYS A 168 -11.38 -1.98 -2.50
N HIS A 169 -11.84 -2.68 -1.46
CA HIS A 169 -10.97 -3.16 -0.38
C HIS A 169 -9.93 -4.16 -0.90
N ARG A 170 -8.71 -3.69 -1.18
CA ARG A 170 -7.64 -4.47 -1.83
C ARG A 170 -7.08 -5.64 -1.00
N SER A 171 -7.24 -5.61 0.33
CA SER A 171 -6.68 -6.63 1.23
C SER A 171 -7.76 -7.54 1.82
N PRO A 172 -7.56 -8.88 1.86
CA PRO A 172 -8.48 -9.80 2.51
C PRO A 172 -8.51 -9.64 4.05
N THR A 173 -7.71 -8.74 4.65
CA THR A 173 -7.71 -8.48 6.10
C THR A 173 -9.11 -8.15 6.65
N TYR A 174 -9.95 -7.40 5.93
CA TYR A 174 -11.32 -7.10 6.42
C TYR A 174 -12.16 -8.37 6.56
N MET A 175 -12.02 -9.31 5.61
CA MET A 175 -12.73 -10.59 5.59
C MET A 175 -12.24 -11.49 6.73
N TRP A 176 -10.93 -11.61 6.93
CA TRP A 176 -10.34 -12.41 8.00
C TRP A 176 -10.64 -11.85 9.40
N LEU A 177 -10.62 -10.52 9.58
CA LEU A 177 -11.08 -9.89 10.82
C LEU A 177 -12.55 -10.18 11.08
N GLY A 178 -13.41 -10.05 10.06
CA GLY A 178 -14.83 -10.38 10.16
C GLY A 178 -15.05 -11.83 10.61
N ILE A 179 -14.50 -12.80 9.88
CA ILE A 179 -14.55 -14.23 10.22
C ILE A 179 -14.11 -14.49 11.67
N GLY A 180 -13.01 -13.84 12.11
CA GLY A 180 -12.54 -13.91 13.50
C GLY A 180 -13.57 -13.39 14.51
N PHE A 181 -14.12 -12.19 14.30
CA PHE A 181 -15.14 -11.62 15.20
C PHE A 181 -16.45 -12.43 15.22
N HIS A 182 -16.86 -13.06 14.11
CA HIS A 182 -18.00 -13.98 14.12
C HIS A 182 -17.76 -15.18 15.04
N ILE A 183 -16.68 -15.92 14.80
CA ILE A 183 -16.33 -17.12 15.57
C ILE A 183 -16.17 -16.79 17.07
N VAL A 184 -15.45 -15.71 17.40
CA VAL A 184 -15.25 -15.26 18.78
C VAL A 184 -16.57 -14.87 19.45
N THR A 185 -17.46 -14.15 18.76
CA THR A 185 -18.75 -13.76 19.36
C THR A 185 -19.68 -14.96 19.60
N ASP A 186 -19.67 -15.99 18.74
CA ASP A 186 -20.47 -17.20 18.98
C ASP A 186 -19.96 -18.01 20.17
N PHE A 187 -18.64 -18.23 20.27
CA PHE A 187 -18.06 -18.88 21.46
C PHE A 187 -18.37 -18.11 22.75
N LEU A 188 -18.27 -16.78 22.74
CA LEU A 188 -18.58 -15.96 23.92
C LEU A 188 -20.07 -16.00 24.32
N ILE A 189 -21.00 -16.03 23.35
CA ILE A 189 -22.44 -16.20 23.62
C ILE A 189 -22.68 -17.54 24.30
N PHE A 190 -22.23 -18.65 23.71
CA PHE A 190 -22.54 -19.98 24.23
C PHE A 190 -21.78 -20.32 25.52
N ALA A 191 -20.61 -19.73 25.77
CA ALA A 191 -19.89 -19.89 27.03
C ALA A 191 -20.54 -19.14 28.21
N LEU A 192 -21.10 -17.95 27.99
CA LEU A 192 -21.64 -17.06 29.04
C LEU A 192 -22.58 -17.75 30.06
N PRO A 193 -23.57 -18.57 29.67
CA PRO A 193 -24.46 -19.25 30.62
C PRO A 193 -23.88 -20.54 31.23
N VAL A 194 -22.76 -21.08 30.74
CA VAL A 194 -22.22 -22.37 31.21
C VAL A 194 -21.85 -22.35 32.70
N PRO A 195 -21.14 -21.33 33.24
CA PRO A 195 -20.88 -21.24 34.68
C PRO A 195 -22.16 -21.16 35.52
N VAL A 196 -23.16 -20.39 35.05
CA VAL A 196 -24.47 -20.26 35.72
C VAL A 196 -25.19 -21.61 35.79
N VAL A 197 -25.01 -22.46 34.77
CA VAL A 197 -25.64 -23.78 34.67
C VAL A 197 -24.91 -24.85 35.48
N ILE A 198 -23.59 -24.78 35.58
CA ILE A 198 -22.79 -25.67 36.45
C ILE A 198 -23.10 -25.41 37.93
N LEU A 199 -23.29 -24.14 38.31
CA LEU A 199 -23.62 -23.74 39.70
C LEU A 199 -25.07 -24.08 40.11
N MET A 200 -25.93 -24.54 39.21
CA MET A 200 -27.34 -24.86 39.52
C MET A 200 -27.59 -26.35 39.78
N ARG A 201 -28.15 -26.65 40.96
CA ARG A 201 -28.69 -27.97 41.32
C ARG A 201 -30.00 -28.26 40.56
N MET A 202 -29.89 -28.72 39.31
CA MET A 202 -31.03 -29.13 38.47
C MET A 202 -31.25 -30.64 38.43
N VAL A 203 -32.51 -31.06 38.39
CA VAL A 203 -32.93 -32.45 38.11
C VAL A 203 -32.34 -32.92 36.77
N LEU A 204 -31.81 -34.16 36.72
CA LEU A 204 -31.04 -34.71 35.59
C LEU A 204 -31.71 -34.50 34.22
N LYS A 205 -33.02 -34.75 34.10
CA LYS A 205 -33.81 -34.56 32.87
C LYS A 205 -33.80 -33.09 32.37
N GLN A 206 -33.71 -32.11 33.26
CA GLN A 206 -33.61 -30.69 32.91
C GLN A 206 -32.16 -30.28 32.57
N ARG A 207 -31.17 -30.89 33.24
CA ARG A 207 -29.74 -30.72 32.95
C ARG A 207 -29.40 -31.25 31.55
N LEU A 208 -29.88 -32.45 31.20
CA LEU A 208 -29.64 -33.08 29.90
C LEU A 208 -30.23 -32.27 28.72
N MET A 209 -31.49 -31.83 28.81
CA MET A 209 -32.07 -30.97 27.77
C MET A 209 -31.30 -29.66 27.58
N LEU A 210 -30.73 -29.09 28.66
CA LEU A 210 -29.97 -27.84 28.57
C LEU A 210 -28.57 -28.07 27.99
N LEU A 211 -27.91 -29.19 28.33
CA LEU A 211 -26.66 -29.62 27.70
C LEU A 211 -26.83 -29.88 26.20
N LEU A 212 -27.93 -30.49 25.76
CA LEU A 212 -28.22 -30.70 24.33
C LEU A 212 -28.36 -29.38 23.55
N ILE A 213 -28.98 -28.36 24.15
CA ILE A 213 -29.10 -27.03 23.52
C ILE A 213 -27.73 -26.34 23.44
N PHE A 214 -26.85 -26.52 24.44
CA PHE A 214 -25.46 -26.01 24.35
C PHE A 214 -24.59 -26.79 23.37
N ALA A 215 -24.78 -28.12 23.24
CA ALA A 215 -24.08 -28.92 22.24
C ALA A 215 -24.42 -28.46 20.81
N LEU A 216 -25.69 -28.16 20.54
CA LEU A 216 -26.10 -27.61 19.24
C LEU A 216 -25.54 -26.19 18.99
N GLY A 217 -25.47 -25.35 20.03
CA GLY A 217 -24.81 -24.04 19.94
C GLY A 217 -23.31 -24.14 19.64
N PHE A 218 -22.61 -25.03 20.34
CA PHE A 218 -21.19 -25.31 20.10
C PHE A 218 -20.95 -25.92 18.70
N PHE A 219 -21.88 -26.74 18.21
CA PHE A 219 -21.85 -27.27 16.84
C PHE A 219 -21.97 -26.15 15.78
N ALA A 220 -22.76 -25.11 16.03
CA ALA A 220 -22.79 -23.93 15.16
C ALA A 220 -21.43 -23.21 15.12
N CYS A 221 -20.74 -23.04 16.27
CA CYS A 221 -19.37 -22.51 16.30
C CYS A 221 -18.39 -23.38 15.49
N LEU A 222 -18.55 -24.70 15.52
CA LEU A 222 -17.71 -25.64 14.76
C LEU A 222 -17.93 -25.51 13.25
N ILE A 223 -19.18 -25.33 12.79
CA ILE A 223 -19.49 -25.02 11.37
C ILE A 223 -18.77 -23.74 10.94
N SER A 224 -18.83 -22.68 11.75
CA SER A 224 -18.15 -21.41 11.47
C SER A 224 -16.63 -21.58 11.33
N LEU A 225 -16.02 -22.38 12.20
CA LEU A 225 -14.58 -22.69 12.16
C LEU A 225 -14.20 -23.54 10.94
N LEU A 226 -14.97 -24.60 10.63
CA LEU A 226 -14.72 -25.47 9.48
C LEU A 226 -14.78 -24.67 8.17
N ARG A 227 -15.80 -23.82 8.01
CA ARG A 227 -15.90 -22.92 6.85
C ARG A 227 -14.71 -21.95 6.75
N ALA A 228 -14.24 -21.40 7.87
CA ALA A 228 -13.08 -20.51 7.89
C ALA A 228 -11.77 -21.20 7.48
N LEU A 229 -11.61 -22.48 7.81
CA LEU A 229 -10.47 -23.30 7.37
C LEU A 229 -10.55 -23.62 5.87
N LEU A 230 -11.73 -24.01 5.37
CA LEU A 230 -11.98 -24.32 3.95
C LEU A 230 -11.88 -23.09 3.04
N MET A 231 -12.21 -21.89 3.54
CA MET A 231 -12.11 -20.64 2.80
C MET A 231 -10.68 -20.33 2.31
N ARG A 232 -9.64 -20.70 3.07
CA ARG A 232 -8.24 -20.39 2.73
C ARG A 232 -7.76 -21.01 1.41
N PRO A 233 -7.79 -22.34 1.19
CA PRO A 233 -7.34 -22.93 -0.07
C PRO A 233 -8.25 -22.58 -1.24
N ILE A 234 -9.57 -22.49 -1.04
CA ILE A 234 -10.54 -22.28 -2.11
C ILE A 234 -10.37 -20.90 -2.76
N LEU A 235 -10.08 -19.84 -1.97
CA LEU A 235 -9.73 -18.50 -2.49
C LEU A 235 -8.52 -18.48 -3.45
N GLY A 236 -7.67 -19.50 -3.44
CA GLY A 236 -6.54 -19.65 -4.36
C GLY A 236 -6.75 -20.68 -5.47
N SER A 237 -7.95 -21.26 -5.62
CA SER A 237 -8.21 -22.30 -6.61
C SER A 237 -8.28 -21.74 -8.03
N LYS A 238 -7.85 -22.56 -9.00
CA LYS A 238 -8.00 -22.30 -10.43
C LYS A 238 -9.44 -22.44 -10.92
N ASP A 239 -10.30 -23.13 -10.17
CA ASP A 239 -11.73 -23.28 -10.47
C ASP A 239 -12.59 -22.85 -9.27
N PHE A 240 -12.46 -21.57 -8.92
CA PHE A 240 -13.16 -20.97 -7.80
C PHE A 240 -14.68 -21.15 -7.87
N SER A 241 -15.28 -21.12 -9.07
CA SER A 241 -16.73 -21.29 -9.28
C SER A 241 -17.23 -22.69 -8.90
N TRP A 242 -16.42 -23.72 -9.14
CA TRP A 242 -16.72 -25.10 -8.75
C TRP A 242 -16.49 -25.32 -7.24
N ASP A 243 -15.30 -24.99 -6.75
CA ASP A 243 -14.90 -25.31 -5.36
C ASP A 243 -15.71 -24.54 -4.30
N PHE A 244 -16.18 -23.33 -4.62
CA PHE A 244 -16.98 -22.50 -3.70
C PHE A 244 -18.34 -23.15 -3.33
N VAL A 245 -18.81 -24.16 -4.06
CA VAL A 245 -19.99 -24.96 -3.70
C VAL A 245 -19.88 -25.55 -2.29
N THR A 246 -18.69 -26.02 -1.90
CA THR A 246 -18.44 -26.53 -0.55
C THR A 246 -18.66 -25.44 0.51
N ILE A 247 -18.24 -24.20 0.23
CA ILE A 247 -18.44 -23.05 1.12
C ILE A 247 -19.93 -22.68 1.17
N ALA A 248 -20.65 -22.76 0.05
CA ALA A 248 -22.08 -22.47 -0.02
C ALA A 248 -22.93 -23.44 0.83
N HIS A 249 -22.59 -24.74 0.85
CA HIS A 249 -23.22 -25.72 1.73
C HIS A 249 -23.04 -25.37 3.21
N TRP A 250 -21.80 -25.15 3.66
CA TRP A 250 -21.51 -24.81 5.06
C TRP A 250 -22.11 -23.47 5.49
N THR A 251 -22.09 -22.46 4.61
CA THR A 251 -22.71 -21.15 4.88
C THR A 251 -24.23 -21.27 5.01
N SER A 252 -24.87 -22.12 4.21
CA SER A 252 -26.32 -22.38 4.28
C SER A 252 -26.73 -23.11 5.56
N ALA A 253 -25.90 -24.05 6.01
CA ALA A 253 -26.05 -24.70 7.31
C ALA A 253 -25.88 -23.70 8.47
N GLU A 254 -24.82 -22.88 8.45
CA GLU A 254 -24.50 -21.89 9.49
C GLU A 254 -25.67 -20.93 9.79
N VAL A 255 -26.22 -20.28 8.76
CA VAL A 255 -27.32 -19.30 8.89
C VAL A 255 -28.58 -19.95 9.47
N ASN A 256 -29.02 -21.06 8.87
CA ASN A 256 -30.27 -21.70 9.26
C ASN A 256 -30.15 -22.42 10.62
N THR A 257 -29.00 -23.02 10.95
CA THR A 257 -28.74 -23.59 12.28
C THR A 257 -28.73 -22.52 13.37
N ALA A 258 -28.23 -21.30 13.11
CA ALA A 258 -28.30 -20.20 14.08
C ALA A 258 -29.75 -19.80 14.42
N VAL A 259 -30.63 -19.73 13.42
CA VAL A 259 -32.08 -19.48 13.61
C VAL A 259 -32.73 -20.62 14.41
N VAL A 260 -32.41 -21.88 14.10
CA VAL A 260 -32.88 -23.06 14.86
C VAL A 260 -32.42 -23.00 16.33
N CYS A 261 -31.16 -22.67 16.60
CA CYS A 261 -30.62 -22.52 17.95
C CYS A 261 -31.35 -21.45 18.76
N ALA A 262 -31.58 -20.27 18.17
CA ALA A 262 -32.34 -19.20 18.78
C ALA A 262 -33.77 -19.63 19.13
N CYS A 263 -34.42 -20.43 18.28
CA CYS A 263 -35.75 -20.98 18.54
C CYS A 263 -35.78 -22.04 19.66
N LEU A 264 -34.85 -22.98 19.68
CA LEU A 264 -34.82 -24.07 20.66
C LEU A 264 -34.56 -23.60 22.09
N LEU A 265 -33.78 -22.52 22.27
CA LEU A 265 -33.59 -21.88 23.57
C LEU A 265 -34.91 -21.35 24.18
N ALA A 266 -35.88 -20.94 23.34
CA ALA A 266 -37.16 -20.38 23.77
C ALA A 266 -38.28 -21.43 23.97
N THR A 267 -38.26 -22.56 23.24
CA THR A 267 -39.33 -23.57 23.21
C THR A 267 -39.30 -24.60 24.35
N ARG A 268 -38.52 -24.34 25.41
CA ARG A 268 -38.44 -25.12 26.67
C ARG A 268 -39.79 -25.62 27.25
N PRO A 269 -40.95 -24.92 27.10
CA PRO A 269 -42.26 -25.44 27.50
C PRO A 269 -42.86 -26.47 26.52
N LEU A 270 -42.67 -26.29 25.20
CA LEU A 270 -43.27 -27.15 24.17
C LEU A 270 -42.77 -28.58 24.28
N ILE A 271 -41.49 -28.77 24.59
CA ILE A 271 -40.89 -30.10 24.82
C ILE A 271 -41.58 -30.83 25.98
N ARG A 272 -42.02 -30.12 27.03
CA ARG A 272 -42.82 -30.72 28.12
C ARG A 272 -44.23 -31.10 27.67
N LEU A 273 -44.83 -30.31 26.77
CA LEU A 273 -46.20 -30.50 26.29
C LEU A 273 -46.28 -31.63 25.24
N ILE A 274 -45.36 -31.65 24.26
CA ILE A 274 -45.20 -32.75 23.31
C ILE A 274 -44.89 -34.05 24.07
N SER A 275 -43.93 -34.04 24.99
CA SER A 275 -43.61 -35.26 25.77
C SER A 275 -44.67 -35.64 26.81
N SER A 276 -45.70 -34.83 27.08
CA SER A 276 -46.88 -35.22 27.89
C SER A 276 -48.06 -35.70 27.04
N LYS A 277 -48.18 -35.27 25.78
CA LYS A 277 -49.06 -35.90 24.79
C LYS A 277 -48.50 -37.23 24.31
N LEU A 278 -47.22 -37.30 23.95
CA LEU A 278 -46.55 -38.52 23.50
C LEU A 278 -46.54 -39.61 24.58
N ARG A 279 -46.34 -39.27 25.87
CA ARG A 279 -46.51 -40.25 26.97
C ARG A 279 -47.95 -40.71 27.18
N ARG A 280 -48.97 -39.88 26.87
CA ARG A 280 -50.38 -40.30 26.87
C ARG A 280 -50.70 -41.24 25.71
N VAL A 281 -50.15 -40.98 24.52
CA VAL A 281 -50.28 -41.86 23.35
C VAL A 281 -49.53 -43.19 23.56
N LEU A 282 -48.39 -43.18 24.25
CA LEU A 282 -47.57 -44.37 24.56
C LEU A 282 -47.94 -45.05 25.89
N GLY A 283 -49.05 -44.69 26.54
CA GLY A 283 -49.58 -45.39 27.73
C GLY A 283 -48.72 -45.34 29.02
N LEU A 284 -47.61 -44.60 29.05
CA LEU A 284 -46.65 -44.63 30.15
C LEU A 284 -47.16 -43.86 31.40
N ARG A 285 -47.83 -44.60 32.28
CA ARG A 285 -48.34 -44.14 33.59
C ARG A 285 -47.18 -43.75 34.51
N VAL A 286 -47.28 -42.59 35.17
CA VAL A 286 -46.40 -42.16 36.26
C VAL A 286 -47.27 -41.59 37.36
N GLU A 287 -46.93 -41.93 38.60
CA GLU A 287 -47.68 -41.62 39.81
C GLU A 287 -47.75 -40.12 40.12
N GLN A 288 -48.88 -39.65 40.64
CA GLN A 288 -49.07 -38.24 40.99
C GLN A 288 -48.63 -37.97 42.43
N THR A 289 -47.51 -37.27 42.61
CA THR A 289 -47.26 -36.44 43.79
C THR A 289 -47.73 -35.01 43.51
N SER A 290 -48.34 -34.36 44.49
CA SER A 290 -49.21 -33.19 44.30
C SER A 290 -48.65 -31.87 44.86
N LEU A 291 -49.14 -30.77 44.27
CA LEU A 291 -48.98 -29.36 44.70
C LEU A 291 -47.57 -28.74 44.70
N GLY A 292 -47.54 -27.39 44.63
CA GLY A 292 -46.33 -26.57 44.49
C GLY A 292 -46.40 -25.63 43.27
N SER A 293 -47.15 -24.54 43.39
CA SER A 293 -47.38 -23.57 42.30
C SER A 293 -46.23 -22.56 42.15
N GLY A 294 -45.89 -22.24 40.89
CA GLY A 294 -44.94 -21.16 40.54
C GLY A 294 -43.70 -21.65 39.76
N PRO A 295 -43.26 -20.93 38.70
CA PRO A 295 -42.00 -21.22 38.05
C PRO A 295 -40.82 -20.72 38.90
N PRO A 296 -39.85 -21.56 39.32
CA PRO A 296 -38.72 -21.10 40.11
C PRO A 296 -37.84 -20.16 39.30
N THR A 297 -37.70 -18.92 39.76
CA THR A 297 -36.75 -17.97 39.19
C THR A 297 -35.34 -18.35 39.64
N ILE A 298 -34.44 -18.48 38.68
CA ILE A 298 -33.05 -18.93 38.90
C ILE A 298 -32.33 -17.96 39.84
N GLY A 299 -31.72 -18.44 40.92
CA GLY A 299 -30.72 -17.67 41.69
C GLY A 299 -31.23 -16.88 42.91
N SER A 300 -32.38 -17.21 43.50
CA SER A 300 -32.68 -16.74 44.87
C SER A 300 -31.98 -17.60 45.91
N GLY A 301 -31.21 -16.97 46.82
CA GLY A 301 -30.52 -17.66 47.91
C GLY A 301 -31.40 -17.75 49.16
N SER A 302 -31.55 -18.95 49.72
CA SER A 302 -32.28 -19.15 50.98
C SER A 302 -31.33 -19.03 52.17
N ALA A 303 -31.58 -18.06 53.05
CA ALA A 303 -31.08 -18.09 54.41
C ALA A 303 -31.87 -19.15 55.21
N ARG A 304 -31.18 -19.96 56.01
CA ARG A 304 -31.80 -20.97 56.88
C ARG A 304 -32.27 -20.33 58.18
N GLY A 305 -33.57 -20.45 58.46
CA GLY A 305 -34.14 -20.33 59.81
C GLY A 305 -34.91 -21.62 60.11
N SER A 306 -34.72 -22.20 61.29
CA SER A 306 -35.21 -23.54 61.63
C SER A 306 -36.15 -23.54 62.83
N ARG A 307 -37.32 -24.18 62.70
CA ARG A 307 -38.02 -24.91 63.78
C ARG A 307 -39.09 -25.85 63.20
N LEU A 308 -39.58 -26.74 64.06
CA LEU A 308 -40.49 -27.87 63.77
C LEU A 308 -41.94 -27.51 64.23
N PRO A 309 -42.97 -28.39 64.11
CA PRO A 309 -44.25 -28.02 63.49
C PRO A 309 -45.37 -27.79 64.53
N ILE A 310 -46.61 -28.20 64.19
CA ILE A 310 -47.88 -28.18 64.96
C ILE A 310 -48.68 -26.87 64.76
N ASP A 311 -49.99 -26.89 64.49
CA ASP A 311 -50.81 -27.89 63.77
C ASP A 311 -52.13 -27.28 63.25
N LEU A 312 -52.83 -28.06 62.43
CA LEU A 312 -54.27 -28.13 62.14
C LEU A 312 -55.20 -26.89 62.16
N ASP A 313 -55.87 -26.80 61.01
CA ASP A 313 -57.32 -26.60 60.82
C ASP A 313 -57.96 -25.21 60.84
N ARG A 314 -58.92 -25.06 59.90
CA ARG A 314 -60.25 -24.41 59.99
C ARG A 314 -60.42 -23.08 60.78
N LEU A 315 -61.09 -22.06 60.24
CA LEU A 315 -62.19 -22.07 59.26
C LEU A 315 -62.27 -20.78 58.42
N GLU A 316 -62.68 -20.95 57.16
CA GLU A 316 -63.65 -20.16 56.37
C GLU A 316 -63.93 -18.65 56.58
N ARG A 317 -64.26 -18.04 55.43
CA ARG A 317 -65.23 -16.92 55.22
C ARG A 317 -64.89 -15.55 55.78
N GLY A 318 -64.93 -14.55 54.90
CA GLY A 318 -65.32 -13.19 55.29
C GLY A 318 -64.76 -12.08 54.40
N HIS A 319 -65.64 -11.35 53.72
CA HIS A 319 -65.27 -10.06 53.12
C HIS A 319 -64.93 -9.03 54.20
N GLY A 320 -63.80 -8.34 54.03
CA GLY A 320 -63.87 -6.97 53.53
C GLY A 320 -63.95 -5.81 54.56
N LYS A 321 -62.96 -4.92 54.37
CA LYS A 321 -62.99 -3.47 54.61
C LYS A 321 -62.75 -2.88 56.02
N ASP A 322 -61.86 -1.88 55.97
CA ASP A 322 -61.83 -0.61 56.68
C ASP A 322 -61.47 -0.55 58.19
N MET A 323 -61.01 0.66 58.54
CA MET A 323 -60.61 1.18 59.86
C MET A 323 -59.21 0.82 60.42
N ALA A 324 -58.74 1.71 61.30
CA ALA A 324 -57.36 1.86 61.78
C ALA A 324 -57.34 2.13 63.30
N LEU A 325 -56.19 2.55 63.84
CA LEU A 325 -55.89 2.81 65.28
C LEU A 325 -55.82 1.52 66.14
N PHE A 326 -55.09 1.47 67.26
CA PHE A 326 -54.39 2.53 68.01
C PHE A 326 -52.99 2.10 68.54
N SER A 327 -52.39 2.95 69.37
CA SER A 327 -51.07 2.94 70.03
C SER A 327 -50.95 1.94 71.21
N ALA A 328 -49.87 1.85 72.01
CA ALA A 328 -48.64 2.65 72.17
C ALA A 328 -47.37 1.73 72.33
N ILE A 329 -46.31 1.92 73.14
CA ILE A 329 -45.96 2.75 74.32
C ILE A 329 -44.52 3.34 74.17
N GLU A 330 -44.22 4.36 74.97
CA GLU A 330 -42.95 5.05 75.30
C GLU A 330 -41.83 4.10 75.86
N ALA A 331 -40.58 4.52 76.17
CA ALA A 331 -40.09 5.87 76.53
C ALA A 331 -38.60 6.17 76.20
N GLU A 332 -38.32 7.47 76.07
CA GLU A 332 -37.10 8.26 76.41
C GLU A 332 -35.65 7.82 76.04
N GLY A 333 -34.73 8.75 75.73
CA GLY A 333 -34.87 10.22 75.64
C GLY A 333 -33.57 10.99 75.32
N LEU A 334 -33.71 12.33 75.13
CA LEU A 334 -32.66 13.40 75.00
C LEU A 334 -31.60 13.22 73.89
N ALA A 335 -31.46 14.02 72.81
CA ALA A 335 -31.77 15.44 72.51
C ALA A 335 -30.91 16.47 73.29
N PRO A 336 -30.65 17.73 72.81
CA PRO A 336 -31.13 18.41 71.59
C PRO A 336 -29.98 19.10 70.76
N PRO A 337 -30.05 20.34 70.20
CA PRO A 337 -30.38 20.55 68.77
C PRO A 337 -29.55 21.62 67.99
N ALA A 338 -30.03 21.93 66.76
CA ALA A 338 -29.87 23.21 66.01
C ALA A 338 -28.49 23.56 65.40
N GLY A 339 -28.40 24.45 64.39
CA GLY A 339 -29.47 24.95 63.51
C GLY A 339 -29.22 26.31 62.82
N ASP A 340 -29.52 26.35 61.51
CA ASP A 340 -29.90 27.52 60.69
C ASP A 340 -28.83 28.58 60.25
N VAL A 341 -29.22 29.34 59.21
CA VAL A 341 -28.65 30.59 58.63
C VAL A 341 -27.31 30.49 57.86
N GLY A 342 -27.18 31.26 56.75
CA GLY A 342 -25.86 31.72 56.28
C GLY A 342 -25.53 31.74 54.78
N GLN A 343 -26.47 31.83 53.84
CA GLN A 343 -26.14 31.87 52.40
C GLN A 343 -25.68 33.27 51.93
N GLN A 344 -24.37 33.53 51.77
CA GLN A 344 -23.86 34.58 50.86
C GLN A 344 -22.39 34.37 50.40
N ARG A 345 -22.24 33.76 49.21
CA ARG A 345 -21.32 34.11 48.10
C ARG A 345 -19.81 34.44 48.29
N ASP A 346 -19.04 33.63 47.57
CA ASP A 346 -18.10 34.00 46.48
C ASP A 346 -16.56 33.97 46.69
N ALA A 347 -15.95 33.19 45.78
CA ALA A 347 -14.70 33.42 45.04
C ALA A 347 -13.38 32.73 45.46
N VAL A 348 -12.65 32.33 44.39
CA VAL A 348 -11.26 31.81 44.31
C VAL A 348 -11.04 30.42 44.95
N GLY A 349 -10.18 29.59 44.34
CA GLY A 349 -9.95 28.23 44.81
C GLY A 349 -8.68 27.54 44.30
N MET A 350 -8.22 26.59 45.12
CA MET A 350 -7.20 25.54 44.98
C MET A 350 -7.55 24.53 46.12
N GLU A 351 -7.22 23.24 46.13
CA GLU A 351 -6.30 22.38 45.35
C GLU A 351 -6.85 20.91 45.36
N PRO A 352 -6.14 19.85 44.89
CA PRO A 352 -6.55 18.45 45.08
C PRO A 352 -6.26 18.00 46.56
N GLU A 353 -6.43 16.76 47.02
CA GLU A 353 -6.57 15.46 46.36
C GLU A 353 -7.37 14.47 47.25
N LYS A 354 -8.11 13.52 46.68
CA LYS A 354 -8.70 12.39 47.44
C LYS A 354 -8.75 11.09 46.64
N LEU A 355 -8.15 10.04 47.19
CA LEU A 355 -8.22 8.67 46.69
C LEU A 355 -9.36 7.90 47.41
N GLY A 356 -10.35 7.36 46.68
CA GLY A 356 -11.50 6.71 47.34
C GLY A 356 -12.57 6.08 46.44
N ALA A 357 -12.38 4.81 46.06
CA ALA A 357 -13.41 3.81 45.72
C ALA A 357 -14.67 4.28 44.92
N VAL A 358 -14.51 4.63 43.64
CA VAL A 358 -15.65 4.94 42.75
C VAL A 358 -16.52 3.71 42.47
N ARG A 359 -17.76 3.73 42.99
CA ARG A 359 -18.78 2.70 42.77
C ARG A 359 -19.40 2.84 41.37
N HIS A 360 -18.73 2.30 40.34
CA HIS A 360 -19.13 2.43 38.92
C HIS A 360 -20.55 1.92 38.59
N HIS A 361 -21.55 2.79 38.76
CA HIS A 361 -22.85 2.68 38.11
C HIS A 361 -22.70 3.03 36.62
N LEU A 362 -22.30 2.05 35.80
CA LEU A 362 -22.22 2.21 34.35
C LEU A 362 -23.60 2.66 33.81
N PRO A 363 -23.70 3.83 33.13
CA PRO A 363 -24.98 4.50 32.91
C PRO A 363 -25.84 3.75 31.88
N ARG A 364 -26.82 2.99 32.37
CA ARG A 364 -27.80 2.24 31.54
C ARG A 364 -28.43 3.10 30.43
N ARG A 365 -28.69 4.39 30.70
CA ARG A 365 -29.25 5.32 29.71
C ARG A 365 -28.30 5.52 28.52
N ALA A 366 -27.02 5.78 28.76
CA ALA A 366 -26.03 5.97 27.68
C ALA A 366 -25.88 4.70 26.84
N ALA A 367 -25.79 3.53 27.47
CA ALA A 367 -25.72 2.25 26.75
C ALA A 367 -26.98 1.97 25.90
N VAL A 368 -28.18 2.29 26.40
CA VAL A 368 -29.41 2.16 25.62
C VAL A 368 -29.47 3.15 24.46
N LEU A 369 -28.99 4.39 24.63
CA LEU A 369 -28.91 5.36 23.52
C LEU A 369 -27.91 4.91 22.45
N THR A 370 -26.68 4.50 22.80
CA THR A 370 -25.68 4.08 21.80
C THR A 370 -26.11 2.84 21.03
N LEU A 371 -26.81 1.91 21.69
CA LEU A 371 -27.46 0.76 21.03
C LEU A 371 -28.58 1.20 20.08
N ALA A 372 -29.45 2.11 20.50
CA ALA A 372 -30.52 2.64 19.65
C ALA A 372 -29.96 3.36 18.42
N THR A 373 -28.95 4.22 18.57
CA THR A 373 -28.32 4.91 17.44
C THR A 373 -27.63 3.95 16.48
N ALA A 374 -26.97 2.90 16.97
CA ALA A 374 -26.32 1.90 16.12
C ALA A 374 -27.33 1.03 15.35
N ILE A 375 -28.47 0.69 15.97
CA ILE A 375 -29.58 -0.02 15.31
C ILE A 375 -30.26 0.87 14.26
N ILE A 376 -30.50 2.16 14.56
CA ILE A 376 -31.05 3.12 13.60
C ILE A 376 -30.11 3.31 12.41
N LEU A 377 -28.79 3.42 12.65
CA LEU A 377 -27.79 3.50 11.60
C LEU A 377 -27.77 2.23 10.74
N MET A 378 -27.80 1.04 11.35
CA MET A 378 -27.90 -0.24 10.64
C MET A 378 -29.13 -0.29 9.73
N LEU A 379 -30.31 0.10 10.23
CA LEU A 379 -31.55 0.15 9.45
C LEU A 379 -31.48 1.18 8.32
N PHE A 380 -30.92 2.37 8.56
CA PHE A 380 -30.75 3.40 7.52
C PHE A 380 -29.83 2.93 6.39
N LEU A 381 -28.73 2.25 6.74
CA LEU A 381 -27.76 1.70 5.77
C LEU A 381 -28.35 0.58 4.92
N VAL A 382 -29.16 -0.32 5.50
CA VAL A 382 -29.89 -1.34 4.75
C VAL A 382 -30.97 -0.71 3.85
N ALA A 383 -31.65 0.34 4.31
CA ALA A 383 -32.73 0.98 3.57
C ALA A 383 -32.26 1.92 2.44
N ARG A 384 -31.05 2.50 2.53
CA ARG A 384 -30.53 3.47 1.54
C ARG A 384 -29.02 3.30 1.26
N PRO A 385 -28.55 2.10 0.84
CA PRO A 385 -27.14 1.87 0.53
C PRO A 385 -26.62 2.83 -0.55
N GLU A 386 -27.45 3.18 -1.53
CA GLU A 386 -27.18 4.16 -2.60
C GLU A 386 -26.78 5.54 -2.07
N ARG A 387 -27.32 6.00 -0.93
CA ARG A 387 -26.96 7.30 -0.35
C ARG A 387 -25.58 7.28 0.29
N LEU A 388 -25.20 6.18 0.95
CA LEU A 388 -23.83 6.03 1.42
C LEU A 388 -22.87 5.86 0.23
N GLN A 389 -23.25 5.07 -0.77
CA GLN A 389 -22.46 4.86 -1.99
C GLN A 389 -22.26 6.14 -2.82
N SER A 390 -23.25 7.01 -2.95
CA SER A 390 -23.10 8.29 -3.67
C SER A 390 -22.30 9.33 -2.87
N ALA A 391 -22.54 9.47 -1.57
CA ALA A 391 -21.73 10.34 -0.71
C ALA A 391 -20.26 9.86 -0.63
N LEU A 392 -20.03 8.54 -0.60
CA LEU A 392 -18.68 7.99 -0.67
C LEU A 392 -18.11 7.97 -2.08
N ALA A 393 -18.90 7.90 -3.15
CA ALA A 393 -18.39 8.08 -4.51
C ALA A 393 -17.84 9.50 -4.69
N GLN A 394 -18.56 10.52 -4.20
CA GLN A 394 -18.04 11.88 -4.09
C GLN A 394 -16.77 11.93 -3.22
N TYR A 395 -16.78 11.31 -2.03
CA TYR A 395 -15.58 11.25 -1.17
C TYR A 395 -14.39 10.51 -1.80
N TYR A 396 -14.59 9.45 -2.58
CA TYR A 396 -13.48 8.73 -3.26
C TYR A 396 -13.06 9.41 -4.56
N GLN A 397 -13.94 10.18 -5.21
CA GLN A 397 -13.60 11.09 -6.30
C GLN A 397 -12.82 12.33 -5.82
N HIS A 398 -12.98 12.75 -4.56
CA HIS A 398 -12.39 13.99 -4.03
C HIS A 398 -11.45 13.83 -2.80
N GLY A 399 -11.29 12.64 -2.23
CA GLY A 399 -10.76 12.47 -0.86
C GLY A 399 -10.17 11.10 -0.51
N GLY A 400 -9.84 10.27 -1.51
CA GLY A 400 -9.02 9.07 -1.33
C GLY A 400 -7.50 9.35 -1.21
N ARG A 401 -7.09 10.63 -1.26
CA ARG A 401 -5.71 11.12 -1.26
C ARG A 401 -5.66 12.46 -0.50
N PRO A 402 -4.60 12.78 0.27
CA PRO A 402 -4.46 14.09 0.93
C PRO A 402 -4.35 15.27 -0.04
N TRP A 403 -3.99 14.99 -1.29
CA TRP A 403 -3.78 15.97 -2.35
C TRP A 403 -4.71 15.66 -3.53
N GLY A 404 -5.42 16.68 -4.01
CA GLY A 404 -6.12 16.61 -5.29
C GLY A 404 -5.11 16.49 -6.43
N HIS A 405 -5.46 15.79 -7.50
CA HIS A 405 -4.55 15.64 -8.66
C HIS A 405 -4.20 16.98 -9.32
N ASP A 406 -5.05 17.98 -9.12
CA ASP A 406 -4.87 19.35 -9.63
C ASP A 406 -3.94 20.20 -8.74
N SER A 407 -3.46 19.68 -7.59
CA SER A 407 -2.47 20.35 -6.74
C SER A 407 -1.74 19.40 -5.78
N VAL A 408 -0.63 18.80 -6.26
CA VAL A 408 0.49 18.49 -5.35
C VAL A 408 1.10 19.82 -4.91
N PRO A 409 1.19 20.12 -3.60
CA PRO A 409 1.71 21.40 -3.10
C PRO A 409 3.12 21.71 -3.61
N ARG A 410 3.55 22.98 -3.45
CA ARG A 410 4.95 23.34 -3.64
C ARG A 410 5.79 22.71 -2.53
N GLN A 411 6.68 21.80 -2.88
CA GLN A 411 7.59 21.18 -1.92
C GLN A 411 8.74 22.15 -1.68
N MET A 412 8.53 23.08 -0.75
CA MET A 412 9.55 24.06 -0.37
C MET A 412 10.65 23.41 0.44
N ALA A 413 11.91 23.70 0.12
CA ALA A 413 13.03 23.18 0.90
C ALA A 413 13.05 23.79 2.32
N ARG A 414 13.11 22.93 3.34
CA ARG A 414 13.07 23.33 4.77
C ARG A 414 14.16 24.33 5.21
N MET A 415 15.21 24.56 4.41
CA MET A 415 16.33 25.46 4.72
C MET A 415 16.31 26.80 3.95
N GLY A 416 15.27 27.08 3.15
CA GLY A 416 15.24 28.24 2.23
C GLY A 416 15.46 29.62 2.87
N ASN A 417 15.16 29.80 4.17
CA ASN A 417 15.42 31.05 4.92
C ASN A 417 16.72 31.02 5.75
N SER A 418 17.63 30.08 5.51
CA SER A 418 18.92 30.00 6.20
C SER A 418 20.04 30.72 5.43
N SER A 419 21.06 31.20 6.14
CA SER A 419 22.27 31.79 5.52
C SER A 419 23.06 30.81 4.64
N LEU A 420 22.77 29.50 4.70
CA LEU A 420 23.30 28.51 3.75
C LEU A 420 22.88 28.83 2.30
N CYS A 421 21.69 29.39 2.12
CA CYS A 421 21.06 29.71 0.83
C CYS A 421 21.34 31.14 0.36
N GLU A 422 22.16 31.91 1.07
CA GLU A 422 22.61 33.23 0.61
C GLU A 422 23.36 33.10 -0.72
N GLY A 423 23.06 34.01 -1.66
CA GLY A 423 23.62 34.00 -3.02
C GLY A 423 23.16 32.84 -3.93
N PHE A 424 22.18 32.02 -3.52
CA PHE A 424 21.56 31.01 -4.39
C PHE A 424 20.75 31.70 -5.52
N PRO A 425 20.71 31.16 -6.75
CA PRO A 425 20.06 31.81 -7.90
C PRO A 425 18.53 31.81 -7.80
N ASP A 426 17.88 32.71 -8.56
CA ASP A 426 16.44 32.63 -8.77
C ASP A 426 16.08 31.41 -9.63
N MET A 427 15.38 30.47 -9.00
CA MET A 427 14.87 29.23 -9.61
C MET A 427 13.34 29.27 -9.81
N SER A 428 12.67 30.40 -9.53
CA SER A 428 11.20 30.53 -9.51
C SER A 428 10.51 30.15 -10.83
N ARG A 429 11.24 30.20 -11.95
CA ARG A 429 10.77 29.88 -13.31
C ARG A 429 11.25 28.55 -13.88
N ILE A 430 12.02 27.76 -13.10
CA ILE A 430 12.59 26.48 -13.54
C ILE A 430 12.02 25.36 -12.67
N SER A 431 11.18 24.51 -13.26
CA SER A 431 10.56 23.36 -12.59
C SER A 431 11.60 22.25 -12.47
N ILE A 432 12.02 21.94 -11.24
CA ILE A 432 13.00 20.90 -10.94
C ILE A 432 12.28 19.59 -10.65
N VAL A 433 12.61 18.55 -11.41
CA VAL A 433 11.96 17.24 -11.35
C VAL A 433 13.00 16.15 -11.14
N MET A 434 12.93 15.44 -10.02
CA MET A 434 13.87 14.37 -9.68
C MET A 434 13.17 13.01 -9.67
N LYS A 435 13.72 12.02 -10.40
CA LYS A 435 13.24 10.62 -10.35
C LYS A 435 14.16 9.70 -9.54
N THR A 436 13.55 8.69 -8.91
CA THR A 436 14.21 7.58 -8.21
C THR A 436 13.45 6.27 -8.44
N GLY A 437 14.01 5.13 -8.04
CA GLY A 437 13.23 3.93 -7.69
C GLY A 437 12.78 3.95 -6.23
N ALA A 438 11.65 3.31 -5.90
CA ALA A 438 11.15 3.24 -4.52
C ALA A 438 12.07 2.42 -3.61
N SER A 439 12.79 1.46 -4.21
CA SER A 439 13.78 0.58 -3.58
C SER A 439 15.10 1.28 -3.20
N GLU A 440 15.40 2.45 -3.78
CA GLU A 440 16.61 3.24 -3.43
C GLU A 440 16.30 4.65 -2.92
N ALA A 441 15.03 5.06 -2.89
CA ALA A 441 14.60 6.41 -2.49
C ALA A 441 15.25 6.87 -1.19
N PHE A 442 15.17 6.08 -0.12
CA PHE A 442 15.74 6.39 1.20
C PHE A 442 17.28 6.39 1.23
N ALA A 443 17.96 5.79 0.24
CA ALA A 443 19.41 5.83 0.10
C ALA A 443 19.92 7.04 -0.72
N ARG A 444 19.06 7.66 -1.55
CA ARG A 444 19.42 8.76 -2.45
C ARG A 444 18.87 10.11 -2.02
N ILE A 445 17.55 10.20 -1.90
CA ILE A 445 16.79 11.45 -1.76
C ILE A 445 17.21 12.27 -0.52
N PRO A 446 17.49 11.69 0.68
CA PRO A 446 17.94 12.47 1.83
C PRO A 446 19.21 13.29 1.56
N THR A 447 20.13 12.80 0.73
CA THR A 447 21.36 13.54 0.42
C THR A 447 21.08 14.72 -0.49
N GLN A 448 20.22 14.55 -1.49
CA GLN A 448 19.80 15.63 -2.40
C GLN A 448 19.04 16.72 -1.61
N LEU A 449 18.13 16.33 -0.70
CA LEU A 449 17.43 17.25 0.21
C LEU A 449 18.37 18.04 1.15
N MET A 450 19.49 17.45 1.55
CA MET A 450 20.52 18.11 2.38
C MET A 450 21.57 18.89 1.57
N THR A 451 21.52 18.87 0.23
CA THR A 451 22.52 19.49 -0.64
C THR A 451 21.87 20.29 -1.77
N THR A 452 21.76 19.73 -2.98
CA THR A 452 21.28 20.40 -4.19
C THR A 452 19.89 21.02 -4.01
N LEU A 453 18.94 20.27 -3.43
CA LEU A 453 17.56 20.70 -3.27
C LEU A 453 17.34 21.63 -2.06
N SER A 454 18.34 21.79 -1.18
CA SER A 454 18.18 22.45 0.14
C SER A 454 17.73 23.91 0.09
N CYS A 455 17.93 24.59 -1.05
CA CYS A 455 17.59 25.99 -1.28
C CYS A 455 16.52 26.20 -2.38
N LEU A 456 15.92 25.13 -2.91
CA LEU A 456 14.92 25.25 -3.98
C LEU A 456 13.55 25.73 -3.43
N PRO A 457 12.87 26.65 -4.13
CA PRO A 457 11.55 27.16 -3.72
C PRO A 457 10.40 26.18 -4.05
N ASP A 458 10.60 25.28 -5.02
CA ASP A 458 9.64 24.25 -5.43
C ASP A 458 10.38 23.15 -6.22
N PHE A 459 9.97 21.89 -6.05
CA PHE A 459 10.44 20.76 -6.84
C PHE A 459 9.43 19.61 -6.79
N LEU A 460 9.51 18.70 -7.76
CA LEU A 460 8.73 17.46 -7.80
C LEU A 460 9.65 16.24 -7.63
N LEU A 461 9.29 15.35 -6.71
CA LEU A 461 9.93 14.04 -6.56
C LEU A 461 9.03 12.95 -7.15
N PHE A 462 9.59 12.09 -7.99
CA PHE A 462 8.88 10.97 -8.61
C PHE A 462 9.57 9.63 -8.31
N SER A 463 8.76 8.60 -8.11
CA SER A 463 9.16 7.23 -7.78
C SER A 463 8.29 6.23 -8.57
N ASP A 464 8.53 4.93 -8.39
CA ASP A 464 7.62 3.85 -8.82
C ASP A 464 6.62 3.43 -7.72
N MET A 465 6.39 4.32 -6.74
CA MET A 465 5.44 4.18 -5.65
C MET A 465 5.11 5.58 -5.08
N ASP A 466 3.88 5.80 -4.61
CA ASP A 466 3.52 6.97 -3.79
C ASP A 466 4.13 6.76 -2.39
N GLN A 467 5.08 7.62 -1.97
CA GLN A 467 5.79 7.50 -0.68
C GLN A 467 5.87 8.86 0.01
N ASP A 468 5.77 8.90 1.35
CA ASP A 468 6.18 10.06 2.15
C ASP A 468 7.61 9.85 2.68
N MET A 469 8.43 10.88 2.61
CA MET A 469 9.76 10.92 3.19
C MET A 469 9.94 12.19 4.04
N GLY A 470 9.39 12.17 5.25
CA GLY A 470 9.53 13.29 6.20
C GLY A 470 8.74 14.51 5.78
N GLY A 471 7.55 14.33 5.22
CA GLY A 471 6.69 15.40 4.70
C GLY A 471 7.08 15.89 3.30
N TYR A 472 8.04 15.26 2.63
CA TYR A 472 8.24 15.37 1.18
C TYR A 472 7.52 14.19 0.50
N GLN A 473 6.72 14.47 -0.54
CA GLN A 473 5.98 13.46 -1.27
C GLN A 473 6.76 13.01 -2.51
N LEU A 474 7.01 11.71 -2.61
CA LEU A 474 7.44 11.04 -3.83
C LEU A 474 6.18 10.52 -4.53
N ILE A 475 5.98 10.92 -5.77
CA ILE A 475 4.77 10.65 -6.56
C ILE A 475 4.95 9.35 -7.37
N ASP A 476 3.94 8.47 -7.39
CA ASP A 476 3.91 7.32 -8.30
C ASP A 476 3.80 7.79 -9.75
N SER A 477 4.95 7.86 -10.43
CA SER A 477 5.06 8.17 -11.86
C SER A 477 4.41 7.13 -12.75
N LEU A 478 4.22 5.90 -12.26
CA LEU A 478 3.65 4.80 -13.01
C LEU A 478 2.15 4.68 -12.81
N GLN A 479 1.51 5.46 -11.92
CA GLN A 479 0.10 5.27 -11.56
C GLN A 479 -0.83 5.27 -12.78
N ASN A 480 -0.51 6.07 -13.81
CA ASN A 480 -1.30 6.25 -15.03
C ASN A 480 -0.97 5.25 -16.16
N VAL A 481 0.07 4.40 -16.04
CA VAL A 481 0.39 3.38 -17.05
C VAL A 481 -0.79 2.43 -17.25
N LEU A 482 -1.07 2.05 -18.51
CA LEU A 482 -2.23 1.23 -18.90
C LEU A 482 -2.39 -0.03 -18.01
N PRO A 483 -3.60 -0.31 -17.46
CA PRO A 483 -3.85 -1.48 -16.62
C PRO A 483 -3.55 -2.83 -17.29
N SER A 484 -3.69 -2.90 -18.63
CA SER A 484 -3.29 -4.07 -19.43
C SER A 484 -1.78 -4.32 -19.34
N VAL A 485 -0.97 -3.28 -19.46
CA VAL A 485 0.49 -3.37 -19.35
C VAL A 485 0.91 -3.67 -17.90
N LYS A 486 0.28 -3.04 -16.91
CA LYS A 486 0.54 -3.30 -15.48
C LYS A 486 0.25 -4.74 -15.04
N SER A 487 -0.77 -5.38 -15.62
CA SER A 487 -1.15 -6.75 -15.27
C SER A 487 -0.37 -7.81 -16.06
N THR A 488 -0.17 -7.60 -17.38
CA THR A 488 0.46 -8.60 -18.25
C THR A 488 1.99 -8.53 -18.30
N SER A 489 2.59 -7.34 -18.11
CA SER A 489 4.05 -7.19 -18.22
C SER A 489 4.78 -7.77 -17.01
N LYS A 490 5.88 -8.47 -17.30
CA LYS A 490 6.87 -8.92 -16.30
C LYS A 490 7.75 -7.79 -15.78
N ASP A 491 7.81 -6.65 -16.47
CA ASP A 491 8.56 -5.50 -15.99
C ASP A 491 7.90 -4.88 -14.74
N PHE A 492 6.56 -5.02 -14.62
CA PHE A 492 5.77 -4.58 -13.46
C PHE A 492 5.76 -5.56 -12.28
N GLU A 493 6.57 -6.63 -12.31
CA GLU A 493 6.66 -7.60 -11.20
C GLU A 493 7.21 -6.96 -9.92
N LEU A 494 8.23 -6.09 -10.07
CA LEU A 494 8.71 -5.23 -8.99
C LEU A 494 7.61 -4.30 -8.47
N TYR A 495 6.94 -3.55 -9.36
CA TYR A 495 5.87 -2.61 -8.97
C TYR A 495 4.79 -3.28 -8.11
N ARG A 496 4.30 -4.45 -8.53
CA ARG A 496 3.30 -5.23 -7.78
C ARG A 496 3.84 -5.66 -6.41
N ARG A 497 5.04 -6.26 -6.36
CA ARG A 497 5.72 -6.66 -5.12
C ARG A 497 5.95 -5.51 -4.14
N GLN A 498 6.28 -4.32 -4.64
CA GLN A 498 6.43 -3.12 -3.82
C GLN A 498 5.06 -2.66 -3.26
N GLN A 499 4.03 -2.58 -4.11
CA GLN A 499 2.67 -2.16 -3.71
C GLN A 499 2.00 -3.13 -2.71
N GLU A 500 2.44 -4.39 -2.67
CA GLU A 500 2.01 -5.42 -1.71
C GLU A 500 2.87 -5.47 -0.42
N CYS A 501 3.95 -4.68 -0.34
CA CYS A 501 4.88 -4.69 0.79
C CYS A 501 4.26 -4.05 2.06
N LEU A 502 4.17 -4.83 3.14
CA LEU A 502 3.63 -4.39 4.44
C LEU A 502 4.69 -3.89 5.43
N ILE A 503 5.96 -3.81 5.00
CA ILE A 503 7.13 -3.40 5.80
C ILE A 503 8.01 -2.44 4.97
N ASP A 504 9.32 -2.37 5.23
CA ASP A 504 10.23 -1.63 4.35
C ASP A 504 10.38 -2.28 2.97
N VAL A 505 10.25 -1.44 1.94
CA VAL A 505 10.32 -1.80 0.51
C VAL A 505 11.67 -2.44 0.14
N GLU A 506 12.73 -2.14 0.87
CA GLU A 506 14.05 -2.75 0.67
C GLU A 506 14.02 -4.25 0.97
N LYS A 507 13.65 -4.70 2.18
CA LYS A 507 13.58 -6.13 2.52
C LYS A 507 12.57 -6.92 1.67
N CYS A 508 11.43 -6.31 1.33
CA CYS A 508 10.47 -6.91 0.39
C CYS A 508 11.08 -7.21 -1.00
N ASN A 509 12.14 -6.50 -1.37
CA ASN A 509 12.81 -6.63 -2.67
C ASN A 509 14.08 -7.46 -2.62
N THR A 510 14.94 -7.29 -1.61
CA THR A 510 16.25 -7.97 -1.53
C THR A 510 16.13 -9.47 -1.28
N LEU A 511 15.01 -9.94 -0.76
CA LEU A 511 14.76 -11.37 -0.48
C LEU A 511 14.18 -12.16 -1.67
N LEU A 512 13.68 -11.47 -2.71
CA LEU A 512 12.84 -12.07 -3.75
C LEU A 512 13.32 -11.85 -5.20
N GLY A 513 14.38 -11.09 -5.43
CA GLY A 513 14.83 -10.79 -6.78
C GLY A 513 16.17 -10.07 -6.87
N ASN A 514 16.34 -9.30 -7.95
CA ASN A 514 17.49 -8.42 -8.16
C ASN A 514 16.93 -7.02 -8.43
N PRO A 515 16.69 -6.22 -7.36
CA PRO A 515 15.93 -4.97 -7.50
C PRO A 515 16.58 -3.94 -8.41
N ALA A 516 17.91 -3.97 -8.62
CA ALA A 516 18.56 -3.10 -9.59
C ALA A 516 18.19 -3.49 -11.04
N LYS A 517 18.19 -4.79 -11.36
CA LYS A 517 17.81 -5.29 -12.71
C LYS A 517 16.31 -5.20 -12.97
N GLU A 518 15.49 -5.42 -11.96
CA GLU A 518 14.04 -5.26 -12.04
C GLU A 518 13.65 -3.77 -12.09
N GLY A 519 14.33 -2.92 -11.30
CA GLY A 519 14.16 -1.47 -11.31
C GLY A 519 14.45 -0.86 -12.66
N TRP A 520 15.57 -1.23 -13.30
CA TRP A 520 15.89 -0.78 -14.66
C TRP A 520 14.80 -1.13 -15.70
N LYS A 521 14.20 -2.33 -15.59
CA LYS A 521 13.08 -2.76 -16.46
C LYS A 521 11.81 -1.95 -16.22
N LEU A 522 11.61 -1.46 -15.00
CA LEU A 522 10.44 -0.67 -14.61
C LEU A 522 10.62 0.82 -14.91
N ASP A 523 11.85 1.32 -14.81
CA ASP A 523 12.21 2.73 -14.96
C ASP A 523 11.91 3.30 -16.36
N LYS A 524 12.01 2.47 -17.41
CA LYS A 524 11.71 2.88 -18.79
C LYS A 524 10.28 3.40 -19.01
N TYR A 525 9.32 3.01 -18.16
CA TYR A 525 7.94 3.52 -18.23
C TYR A 525 7.76 4.88 -17.56
N LYS A 526 8.72 5.35 -16.75
CA LYS A 526 8.56 6.59 -15.98
C LYS A 526 8.67 7.84 -16.85
N PHE A 527 9.61 7.90 -17.79
CA PHE A 527 10.02 9.15 -18.45
C PHE A 527 8.88 9.93 -19.13
N THR A 528 8.03 9.26 -19.91
CA THR A 528 6.88 9.91 -20.58
C THR A 528 5.83 10.38 -19.56
N HIS A 529 5.44 9.51 -18.62
CA HIS A 529 4.45 9.84 -17.59
C HIS A 529 4.94 10.93 -16.63
N ILE A 530 6.23 10.96 -16.27
CA ILE A 530 6.83 12.05 -15.48
C ILE A 530 6.73 13.38 -16.22
N ALA A 531 7.08 13.44 -17.51
CA ALA A 531 6.95 14.66 -18.29
C ALA A 531 5.48 15.12 -18.38
N GLU A 532 4.55 14.19 -18.60
CA GLU A 532 3.12 14.49 -18.66
C GLU A 532 2.54 14.99 -17.33
N MET A 533 2.84 14.30 -16.23
CA MET A 533 2.40 14.66 -14.89
C MET A 533 3.05 15.96 -14.41
N THR A 534 4.32 16.20 -14.75
CA THR A 534 5.00 17.47 -14.43
C THR A 534 4.27 18.66 -15.05
N TYR A 535 3.92 18.58 -16.34
CA TYR A 535 3.19 19.67 -16.99
C TYR A 535 1.79 19.86 -16.40
N LYS A 536 1.07 18.77 -16.10
CA LYS A 536 -0.24 18.82 -15.42
C LYS A 536 -0.15 19.47 -14.03
N LEU A 537 0.94 19.25 -13.28
CA LEU A 537 1.14 19.76 -11.91
C LEU A 537 1.77 21.16 -11.83
N ARG A 538 2.44 21.62 -12.91
CA ARG A 538 3.27 22.85 -12.95
C ARG A 538 3.26 23.52 -14.35
N PRO A 539 2.10 23.83 -14.96
CA PRO A 539 2.05 24.27 -16.36
C PRO A 539 2.70 25.64 -16.62
N ASP A 540 2.73 26.53 -15.62
CA ASP A 540 3.10 27.95 -15.77
C ASP A 540 4.62 28.22 -15.72
N TYR A 541 5.44 27.18 -15.84
CA TYR A 541 6.91 27.29 -15.78
C TYR A 541 7.52 27.52 -17.17
N ASP A 542 8.57 28.35 -17.25
CA ASP A 542 9.31 28.62 -18.49
C ASP A 542 10.17 27.42 -18.90
N TRP A 543 10.76 26.74 -17.92
CA TRP A 543 11.70 25.63 -18.12
C TRP A 543 11.41 24.46 -17.19
N TYR A 544 11.70 23.26 -17.67
CA TYR A 544 11.50 22.01 -16.96
C TYR A 544 12.79 21.20 -17.04
N TYR A 545 13.48 21.06 -15.91
CA TYR A 545 14.70 20.27 -15.81
C TYR A 545 14.44 18.97 -15.06
N PHE A 546 14.64 17.86 -15.77
CA PHE A 546 14.46 16.51 -15.28
C PHE A 546 15.82 15.90 -14.96
N MET A 547 15.97 15.31 -13.79
CA MET A 547 17.21 14.70 -13.30
C MET A 547 16.95 13.40 -12.53
N GLU A 548 17.99 12.61 -12.32
CA GLU A 548 17.94 11.37 -11.53
C GLU A 548 18.54 11.58 -10.13
N ALA A 549 18.21 10.71 -9.18
CA ALA A 549 18.63 10.86 -7.79
C ALA A 549 20.15 10.66 -7.56
N ASP A 550 20.92 10.15 -8.54
CA ASP A 550 22.39 10.17 -8.60
C ASP A 550 22.96 11.13 -9.68
N THR A 551 22.13 12.10 -10.12
CA THR A 551 22.59 13.28 -10.87
C THR A 551 23.00 14.39 -9.90
N TYR A 552 24.10 15.08 -10.18
CA TYR A 552 24.43 16.37 -9.57
C TYR A 552 24.10 17.50 -10.56
N ALA A 553 23.49 18.58 -10.08
CA ALA A 553 23.10 19.74 -10.87
C ALA A 553 23.66 21.04 -10.28
N LEU A 554 24.21 21.90 -11.13
CA LEU A 554 24.85 23.16 -10.77
C LEU A 554 23.87 24.31 -11.06
N PHE A 555 23.05 24.67 -10.07
CA PHE A 555 21.90 25.57 -10.30
C PHE A 555 22.31 27.00 -10.66
N GLU A 556 23.39 27.52 -10.07
CA GLU A 556 24.03 28.80 -10.40
C GLU A 556 24.36 28.89 -11.92
N ASN A 557 24.89 27.81 -12.48
CA ASN A 557 25.20 27.70 -13.91
C ASN A 557 23.93 27.46 -14.76
N LEU A 558 22.98 26.64 -14.30
CA LEU A 558 21.73 26.34 -15.02
C LEU A 558 20.88 27.60 -15.21
N ALA A 559 20.59 28.35 -14.14
CA ALA A 559 19.79 29.56 -14.21
C ALA A 559 20.51 30.67 -15.02
N GLY A 560 21.82 30.83 -14.82
CA GLY A 560 22.65 31.78 -15.55
C GLY A 560 22.76 31.51 -17.06
N TRP A 561 22.41 30.30 -17.51
CA TRP A 561 22.33 29.90 -18.92
C TRP A 561 20.90 29.94 -19.48
N LEU A 562 19.92 29.36 -18.79
CA LEU A 562 18.53 29.32 -19.26
C LEU A 562 17.90 30.71 -19.38
N SER A 563 18.35 31.68 -18.58
CA SER A 563 18.01 33.11 -18.72
C SER A 563 18.50 33.76 -20.02
N THR A 564 19.38 33.09 -20.79
CA THR A 564 19.85 33.55 -22.12
C THR A 564 19.14 32.88 -23.29
N LEU A 565 18.19 31.97 -23.02
CA LEU A 565 17.50 31.16 -24.03
C LEU A 565 16.01 31.49 -24.11
N ASP A 566 15.43 31.30 -25.29
CA ASP A 566 14.02 31.58 -25.55
C ASP A 566 13.14 30.33 -25.30
N HIS A 567 12.49 30.32 -24.13
CA HIS A 567 11.55 29.27 -23.71
C HIS A 567 10.28 29.13 -24.58
N THR A 568 9.96 30.14 -25.40
CA THR A 568 8.83 30.09 -26.36
C THR A 568 9.16 29.26 -27.60
N LYS A 569 10.44 28.88 -27.79
CA LYS A 569 10.86 27.98 -28.87
C LYS A 569 10.86 26.53 -28.40
N LYS A 570 10.58 25.61 -29.31
CA LYS A 570 10.56 24.16 -29.06
C LYS A 570 11.99 23.62 -28.88
N LEU A 571 12.48 23.67 -27.64
CA LEU A 571 13.82 23.24 -27.25
C LEU A 571 13.76 21.97 -26.37
N TYR A 572 14.60 21.00 -26.70
CA TYR A 572 14.87 19.78 -25.94
C TYR A 572 16.39 19.66 -25.87
N LEU A 573 16.96 19.79 -24.68
CA LEU A 573 18.40 19.98 -24.48
C LEU A 573 18.93 18.85 -23.57
N GLY A 574 20.07 18.26 -23.94
CA GLY A 574 20.74 17.24 -23.13
C GLY A 574 21.97 16.64 -23.80
N GLY A 575 22.69 15.76 -23.10
CA GLY A 575 23.76 14.96 -23.72
C GLY A 575 23.16 13.94 -24.70
N VAL A 576 23.50 14.00 -25.98
CA VAL A 576 22.83 13.18 -27.01
C VAL A 576 23.34 11.74 -27.08
N SER A 577 22.42 10.80 -26.92
CA SER A 577 22.54 9.37 -27.27
C SER A 577 21.82 9.07 -28.59
N VAL A 578 22.19 7.97 -29.24
CA VAL A 578 21.59 7.54 -30.52
C VAL A 578 21.30 6.02 -30.50
N ILE A 579 20.08 5.65 -30.85
CA ILE A 579 19.61 4.26 -31.09
C ILE A 579 18.73 4.31 -32.33
N ASP A 580 18.90 3.38 -33.27
CA ASP A 580 18.10 3.23 -34.50
C ASP A 580 17.87 4.56 -35.25
N HIS A 581 18.94 5.33 -35.40
CA HIS A 581 18.98 6.69 -36.00
C HIS A 581 18.16 7.76 -35.26
N LEU A 582 17.45 7.43 -34.18
CA LEU A 582 16.81 8.39 -33.30
C LEU A 582 17.84 9.00 -32.33
N HIS A 583 17.95 10.32 -32.34
CA HIS A 583 18.70 11.08 -31.34
C HIS A 583 17.77 11.41 -30.15
N PHE A 584 18.24 11.17 -28.93
CA PHE A 584 17.52 11.48 -27.68
C PHE A 584 18.49 11.96 -26.60
N ALA A 585 18.00 12.64 -25.56
CA ALA A 585 18.84 13.02 -24.42
C ALA A 585 19.08 11.82 -23.52
N TYR A 586 20.32 11.60 -23.10
CA TYR A 586 20.67 10.59 -22.10
C TYR A 586 20.07 10.93 -20.74
N GLY A 587 19.16 10.10 -20.24
CA GLY A 587 18.36 10.38 -19.04
C GLY A 587 19.17 10.73 -17.80
N GLY A 588 20.28 10.02 -17.57
CA GLY A 588 21.13 10.18 -16.39
C GLY A 588 21.87 11.52 -16.28
N ALA A 589 22.21 12.16 -17.40
CA ALA A 589 22.76 13.54 -17.34
C ALA A 589 21.66 14.57 -17.01
N GLY A 590 20.41 14.14 -16.89
CA GLY A 590 19.24 14.99 -16.94
C GLY A 590 19.00 15.58 -18.33
N TYR A 591 17.82 16.17 -18.51
CA TYR A 591 17.40 16.80 -19.75
C TYR A 591 16.47 17.98 -19.47
N ILE A 592 16.46 18.95 -20.38
CA ILE A 592 15.68 20.18 -20.24
C ILE A 592 14.66 20.25 -21.38
N LEU A 593 13.40 20.52 -21.02
CA LEU A 593 12.35 20.93 -21.97
C LEU A 593 12.01 22.40 -21.71
N SER A 594 11.89 23.18 -22.77
CA SER A 594 11.25 24.50 -22.70
C SER A 594 9.73 24.35 -22.59
N HIS A 595 9.07 25.39 -22.07
CA HIS A 595 7.61 25.49 -22.02
C HIS A 595 6.95 25.08 -23.35
N ALA A 596 7.38 25.65 -24.47
CA ALA A 596 6.79 25.35 -25.78
C ALA A 596 6.98 23.89 -26.26
N SER A 597 8.02 23.19 -25.79
CA SER A 597 8.20 21.76 -26.06
C SER A 597 7.22 20.90 -25.29
N ILE A 598 7.12 21.11 -23.97
CA ILE A 598 6.31 20.26 -23.08
C ILE A 598 4.82 20.57 -23.23
N ALA A 599 4.44 21.85 -23.43
CA ALA A 599 3.08 22.26 -23.76
C ALA A 599 2.63 21.65 -25.10
N SER A 600 3.50 21.59 -26.11
CA SER A 600 3.20 20.91 -27.38
C SER A 600 3.21 19.39 -27.30
N PHE A 601 3.80 18.80 -26.26
CA PHE A 601 3.75 17.36 -26.02
C PHE A 601 2.46 16.96 -25.32
N VAL A 602 2.08 17.68 -24.26
CA VAL A 602 1.01 17.31 -23.33
C VAL A 602 -0.29 18.09 -23.57
N GLY A 603 -0.21 19.40 -23.83
CA GLY A 603 -1.35 20.31 -23.75
C GLY A 603 -2.46 20.03 -24.77
N SER A 604 -2.11 19.59 -25.99
CA SER A 604 -3.07 19.13 -27.01
C SER A 604 -3.33 17.63 -26.99
N HIS A 605 -2.69 16.88 -26.09
CA HIS A 605 -2.70 15.41 -26.08
C HIS A 605 -2.85 14.86 -24.65
N PRO A 606 -4.06 14.97 -24.04
CA PRO A 606 -4.30 14.39 -22.73
C PRO A 606 -4.04 12.88 -22.76
N ASN A 607 -3.19 12.41 -21.83
CA ASN A 607 -2.77 11.01 -21.69
C ASN A 607 -1.92 10.50 -22.87
N VAL A 608 -1.16 11.39 -23.53
CA VAL A 608 -0.18 11.07 -24.59
C VAL A 608 0.75 9.92 -24.22
N SER A 609 1.11 9.78 -22.95
CA SER A 609 2.02 8.74 -22.46
C SER A 609 1.47 7.33 -22.63
N ASN A 610 0.15 7.14 -22.50
CA ASN A 610 -0.48 5.83 -22.66
C ASN A 610 -0.34 5.27 -24.09
N ALA A 611 -0.25 6.14 -25.10
CA ALA A 611 -0.02 5.72 -26.49
C ALA A 611 1.37 5.08 -26.74
N TYR A 612 2.26 5.10 -25.74
CA TYR A 612 3.59 4.51 -25.79
C TYR A 612 3.79 3.32 -24.83
N ASP A 613 2.86 3.04 -23.91
CA ASP A 613 3.04 2.02 -22.86
C ASP A 613 3.31 0.61 -23.42
N GLU A 614 2.53 0.17 -24.41
CA GLU A 614 2.70 -1.15 -25.03
C GLU A 614 3.95 -1.27 -25.91
N ALA A 615 4.42 -0.14 -26.45
CA ALA A 615 5.67 -0.06 -27.19
C ALA A 615 6.87 -0.15 -26.22
N THR A 616 6.83 0.62 -25.12
CA THR A 616 7.87 0.63 -24.07
C THR A 616 8.18 -0.76 -23.53
N ALA A 617 7.20 -1.67 -23.47
CA ALA A 617 7.43 -3.08 -23.09
C ALA A 617 8.50 -3.79 -23.95
N ARG A 618 8.67 -3.41 -25.22
CA ARG A 618 9.58 -4.04 -26.19
C ARG A 618 10.93 -3.32 -26.32
N GLU A 619 11.06 -2.16 -25.68
CA GLU A 619 12.13 -1.18 -25.90
C GLU A 619 13.08 -1.16 -24.69
N CYS A 620 14.33 -0.70 -24.89
CA CYS A 620 15.37 -0.84 -23.87
C CYS A 620 15.28 0.14 -22.70
N CYS A 621 14.84 1.37 -22.98
CA CYS A 621 15.25 2.56 -22.26
C CYS A 621 14.16 3.64 -22.33
N GLY A 622 13.86 4.32 -21.22
CA GLY A 622 12.77 5.30 -21.16
C GLY A 622 13.11 6.68 -21.72
N ASP A 623 14.38 7.07 -21.68
CA ASP A 623 14.89 8.31 -22.27
C ASP A 623 14.80 8.28 -23.81
N TYR A 624 15.13 7.14 -24.42
CA TYR A 624 14.84 6.85 -25.83
C TYR A 624 13.33 6.91 -26.12
N MET A 625 12.47 6.32 -25.27
CA MET A 625 11.01 6.38 -25.47
C MET A 625 10.44 7.79 -25.35
N LEU A 626 10.97 8.62 -24.45
CA LEU A 626 10.63 10.04 -24.37
C LEU A 626 11.10 10.80 -25.61
N GLY A 627 12.32 10.56 -26.09
CA GLY A 627 12.79 11.15 -27.36
C GLY A 627 11.92 10.76 -28.56
N LYS A 628 11.46 9.49 -28.58
CA LYS A 628 10.56 8.94 -29.60
C LYS A 628 9.18 9.60 -29.54
N ALA A 629 8.66 9.80 -28.33
CA ALA A 629 7.38 10.45 -28.07
C ALA A 629 7.42 11.96 -28.39
N LEU A 630 8.46 12.68 -27.98
CA LEU A 630 8.65 14.10 -28.29
C LEU A 630 8.78 14.34 -29.80
N LYS A 631 9.54 13.50 -30.51
CA LYS A 631 9.68 13.59 -31.98
C LYS A 631 8.35 13.31 -32.69
N LYS A 632 7.61 12.27 -32.28
CA LYS A 632 6.37 11.84 -32.94
C LYS A 632 5.14 12.71 -32.59
N SER A 633 4.98 13.10 -31.32
CA SER A 633 3.79 13.83 -30.84
C SER A 633 3.95 15.35 -30.82
N ALA A 634 5.18 15.90 -30.72
CA ALA A 634 5.41 17.34 -30.62
C ALA A 634 6.32 17.91 -31.73
N GLY A 635 6.94 17.06 -32.56
CA GLY A 635 7.91 17.45 -33.59
C GLY A 635 9.27 17.89 -33.03
N VAL A 636 9.56 17.60 -31.76
CA VAL A 636 10.76 18.11 -31.07
C VAL A 636 11.89 17.08 -31.12
N GLN A 637 13.11 17.53 -31.41
CA GLN A 637 14.31 16.70 -31.42
C GLN A 637 15.37 17.30 -30.49
N VAL A 638 16.17 16.42 -29.86
CA VAL A 638 17.20 16.81 -28.90
C VAL A 638 18.33 17.61 -29.57
N GLN A 639 18.91 18.54 -28.82
CA GLN A 639 20.11 19.29 -29.20
C GLN A 639 21.27 18.95 -28.27
N GLN A 640 22.48 18.79 -28.83
CA GLN A 640 23.68 18.30 -28.12
C GLN A 640 24.25 19.31 -27.12
N MET A 641 24.19 18.97 -25.84
CA MET A 641 24.73 19.76 -24.72
C MET A 641 25.95 19.12 -24.04
N TYR A 642 26.49 18.00 -24.54
CA TYR A 642 27.79 17.50 -24.09
C TYR A 642 28.92 18.51 -24.42
N PRO A 643 29.84 18.83 -23.49
CA PRO A 643 30.03 18.22 -22.17
C PRO A 643 29.27 18.93 -21.03
N THR A 644 28.62 20.06 -21.27
CA THR A 644 27.92 20.86 -20.26
C THR A 644 26.86 20.07 -19.49
N MET A 645 26.16 19.15 -20.17
CA MET A 645 25.39 18.09 -19.52
C MET A 645 26.07 16.75 -19.84
N THR A 646 26.60 16.07 -18.83
CA THR A 646 27.45 14.88 -19.03
C THR A 646 27.06 13.68 -18.17
N GLY A 647 27.22 12.49 -18.76
CA GLY A 647 27.11 11.22 -18.04
C GLY A 647 28.36 10.87 -17.20
N ASP A 648 29.43 11.66 -17.31
CA ASP A 648 30.63 11.52 -16.49
C ASP A 648 30.51 12.23 -15.14
N ARG A 649 31.18 11.65 -14.14
CA ARG A 649 31.46 12.28 -12.83
C ARG A 649 32.82 13.01 -12.86
N PRO A 650 33.14 13.91 -11.90
CA PRO A 650 34.41 14.66 -11.88
C PRO A 650 35.68 13.80 -11.96
N THR A 651 35.63 12.52 -11.57
CA THR A 651 36.80 11.63 -11.71
C THR A 651 36.93 11.03 -13.11
N THR A 652 35.85 10.82 -13.85
CA THR A 652 35.86 10.12 -15.15
C THR A 652 35.83 11.05 -16.36
N MET A 653 35.33 12.29 -16.20
CA MET A 653 35.26 13.26 -17.29
C MET A 653 36.63 13.65 -17.85
N ASN A 654 36.64 14.07 -19.12
CA ASN A 654 37.83 14.46 -19.85
C ASN A 654 38.24 15.91 -19.55
N TYR A 655 39.44 16.11 -19.00
CA TYR A 655 40.08 17.43 -18.91
C TYR A 655 41.17 17.56 -19.97
N GLY A 656 40.95 18.41 -20.97
CA GLY A 656 41.83 18.59 -22.12
C GLY A 656 41.47 19.83 -22.93
N TYR A 657 42.27 20.14 -23.96
CA TYR A 657 42.20 21.39 -24.73
C TYR A 657 40.78 21.79 -25.17
N ASP A 658 40.02 20.86 -25.76
CA ASP A 658 38.70 21.15 -26.36
C ASP A 658 37.60 21.41 -25.31
N LEU A 659 37.82 20.96 -24.07
CA LEU A 659 36.83 20.95 -23.00
C LEU A 659 37.17 21.91 -21.84
N TRP A 660 38.38 22.45 -21.81
CA TRP A 660 38.91 23.22 -20.67
C TRP A 660 38.02 24.40 -20.22
N CYS A 661 37.55 25.19 -21.19
CA CYS A 661 36.70 26.37 -20.96
C CYS A 661 35.19 26.09 -21.09
N GLN A 662 34.77 24.82 -21.04
CA GLN A 662 33.37 24.46 -21.09
C GLN A 662 32.72 24.66 -19.71
N PRO A 663 31.50 25.23 -19.64
CA PRO A 663 30.70 25.29 -18.41
C PRO A 663 30.05 23.94 -18.13
N LEU A 664 29.77 23.65 -16.85
CA LEU A 664 29.04 22.45 -16.42
C LEU A 664 27.66 22.82 -15.85
N VAL A 665 26.64 22.06 -16.21
CA VAL A 665 25.26 22.16 -15.69
C VAL A 665 24.90 20.89 -14.93
N SER A 666 25.32 19.71 -15.40
CA SER A 666 24.99 18.44 -14.75
C SER A 666 26.02 17.34 -14.97
N MET A 667 26.09 16.42 -13.99
CA MET A 667 26.99 15.26 -13.96
C MET A 667 26.24 14.04 -13.41
N HIS A 668 26.49 12.85 -13.95
CA HIS A 668 25.80 11.61 -13.54
C HIS A 668 26.70 10.65 -12.74
N HIS A 669 26.11 9.55 -12.22
CA HIS A 669 26.79 8.52 -11.43
C HIS A 669 27.45 9.08 -10.15
N MET A 670 26.79 10.09 -9.57
CA MET A 670 27.18 10.77 -8.34
C MET A 670 26.45 10.12 -7.17
N ASN A 671 27.10 9.18 -6.50
CA ASN A 671 26.62 8.61 -5.25
C ASN A 671 26.58 9.67 -4.12
N PRO A 672 25.87 9.42 -3.01
CA PRO A 672 25.74 10.37 -1.89
C PRO A 672 27.02 11.06 -1.41
N GLU A 673 28.12 10.31 -1.24
CA GLU A 673 29.43 10.87 -0.85
C GLU A 673 29.99 11.82 -1.94
N PRO A 674 30.10 11.42 -3.23
CA PRO A 674 30.36 12.35 -4.34
C PRO A 674 29.46 13.58 -4.40
N ILE A 675 28.15 13.47 -4.14
CA ILE A 675 27.22 14.61 -4.10
C ILE A 675 27.62 15.58 -2.98
N SER A 676 27.72 15.09 -1.75
CA SER A 676 28.03 15.90 -0.56
C SER A 676 29.41 16.57 -0.64
N SER A 677 30.42 15.82 -1.10
CA SER A 677 31.79 16.33 -1.26
C SER A 677 31.93 17.32 -2.43
N PHE A 678 31.13 17.20 -3.49
CA PHE A 678 31.09 18.18 -4.57
C PHE A 678 30.30 19.44 -4.19
N TYR A 679 29.17 19.31 -3.50
CA TYR A 679 28.38 20.44 -2.98
C TYR A 679 29.21 21.33 -2.06
N LYS A 680 30.00 20.74 -1.16
CA LYS A 680 30.95 21.49 -0.32
C LYS A 680 31.95 22.27 -1.17
N PHE A 681 32.50 21.66 -2.22
CA PHE A 681 33.43 22.33 -3.14
C PHE A 681 32.75 23.48 -3.90
N GLU A 682 31.56 23.25 -4.47
CA GLU A 682 30.81 24.24 -5.25
C GLU A 682 30.47 25.49 -4.44
N ARG A 683 29.91 25.32 -3.22
CA ARG A 683 29.58 26.46 -2.36
C ARG A 683 30.83 27.23 -1.90
N GLN A 684 31.94 26.54 -1.59
CA GLN A 684 33.23 27.19 -1.29
C GLN A 684 33.84 27.92 -2.50
N TRP A 685 33.65 27.39 -3.71
CA TRP A 685 34.11 28.04 -4.93
C TRP A 685 33.29 29.29 -5.26
N HIS A 686 31.96 29.21 -5.20
CA HIS A 686 31.10 30.39 -5.43
C HIS A 686 31.25 31.48 -4.35
N GLN A 687 31.51 31.12 -3.09
CA GLN A 687 31.88 32.10 -2.04
C GLN A 687 33.15 32.90 -2.37
N SER A 688 34.11 32.30 -3.09
CA SER A 688 35.33 32.97 -3.55
C SER A 688 35.23 33.55 -4.97
N HIS A 689 34.16 33.21 -5.70
CA HIS A 689 33.94 33.57 -7.11
C HIS A 689 32.47 33.98 -7.38
N PRO A 690 31.92 34.97 -6.65
CA PRO A 690 30.51 35.34 -6.76
C PRO A 690 30.14 35.77 -8.19
N GLY A 691 29.01 35.27 -8.68
CA GLY A 691 28.51 35.56 -10.03
C GLY A 691 29.31 34.97 -11.20
N ARG A 692 30.39 34.21 -10.95
CA ARG A 692 31.15 33.52 -12.01
C ARG A 692 30.54 32.15 -12.33
N THR A 693 30.53 31.81 -13.61
CA THR A 693 30.19 30.47 -14.10
C THR A 693 31.31 29.47 -13.76
N LEU A 694 30.98 28.34 -13.14
CA LEU A 694 31.95 27.26 -12.87
C LEU A 694 32.30 26.53 -14.19
N LEU A 695 33.58 26.46 -14.55
CA LEU A 695 34.06 25.78 -15.76
C LEU A 695 34.78 24.47 -15.43
N MET A 696 34.93 23.59 -16.42
CA MET A 696 35.67 22.31 -16.26
C MET A 696 37.11 22.52 -15.76
N LYS A 697 37.79 23.62 -16.14
CA LYS A 697 39.10 24.00 -15.60
C LYS A 697 39.11 24.21 -14.08
N ASP A 698 38.03 24.70 -13.51
CA ASP A 698 37.93 25.06 -12.09
C ASP A 698 37.69 23.80 -11.25
N VAL A 699 36.81 22.91 -11.74
CA VAL A 699 36.67 21.55 -11.21
C VAL A 699 38.00 20.80 -11.28
N PHE A 700 38.74 20.90 -12.40
CA PHE A 700 40.05 20.27 -12.49
C PHE A 700 41.00 20.82 -11.41
N ALA A 701 41.22 22.13 -11.38
CA ALA A 701 42.22 22.77 -10.51
C ALA A 701 41.97 22.52 -9.02
N HIS A 702 40.70 22.59 -8.58
CA HIS A 702 40.36 22.58 -7.17
C HIS A 702 39.84 21.22 -6.66
N TYR A 703 39.15 20.43 -7.50
CA TYR A 703 38.53 19.16 -7.06
C TYR A 703 39.28 17.91 -7.53
N VAL A 704 40.02 17.95 -8.63
CA VAL A 704 40.63 16.75 -9.25
C VAL A 704 42.15 16.73 -9.16
N ALA A 705 42.84 17.79 -9.56
CA ALA A 705 44.29 17.89 -9.57
C ALA A 705 44.95 17.57 -8.21
N PRO A 706 44.42 18.01 -7.04
CA PRO A 706 44.99 17.65 -5.73
C PRO A 706 44.96 16.15 -5.40
N LYS A 707 44.21 15.34 -6.15
CA LYS A 707 44.05 13.89 -5.96
C LYS A 707 44.95 13.08 -6.93
N ILE A 708 45.52 13.72 -7.96
CA ILE A 708 46.38 13.05 -8.95
C ILE A 708 47.77 12.81 -8.34
N LYS A 709 48.31 11.60 -8.53
CA LYS A 709 49.68 11.21 -8.15
C LYS A 709 50.45 10.77 -9.41
N PRO A 710 51.79 10.70 -9.40
CA PRO A 710 52.54 10.25 -10.59
C PRO A 710 52.16 8.84 -11.06
N ARG A 711 51.91 7.92 -10.10
CA ARG A 711 51.51 6.54 -10.33
C ARG A 711 50.61 6.05 -9.18
N ILE A 712 49.60 5.22 -9.49
CA ILE A 712 48.71 4.56 -8.53
C ILE A 712 48.49 3.10 -8.96
N PRO A 713 48.80 2.09 -8.11
CA PRO A 713 48.50 0.68 -8.36
C PRO A 713 47.03 0.34 -8.07
N ASN A 714 46.55 -0.81 -8.57
CA ASN A 714 45.16 -1.28 -8.45
C ASN A 714 44.11 -0.22 -8.89
N TRP A 715 44.44 0.57 -9.92
CA TRP A 715 43.69 1.76 -10.31
C TRP A 715 43.58 1.90 -11.82
N ASP A 716 42.39 2.31 -12.29
CA ASP A 716 42.06 2.52 -13.69
C ASP A 716 41.69 3.98 -13.95
N ASN A 717 42.61 4.73 -14.56
CA ASN A 717 42.42 6.10 -15.03
C ASN A 717 41.68 6.21 -16.38
N LEU A 718 41.12 5.10 -16.88
CA LEU A 718 40.37 4.98 -18.14
C LEU A 718 41.19 5.33 -19.40
N SER A 719 42.52 5.13 -19.37
CA SER A 719 43.35 5.32 -20.57
C SER A 719 43.04 4.27 -21.65
N GLY A 720 42.89 4.73 -22.90
CA GLY A 720 42.35 3.92 -23.99
C GLY A 720 42.10 4.65 -25.32
N ASP A 721 42.76 5.78 -25.58
CA ASP A 721 42.75 6.41 -26.90
C ASP A 721 43.61 5.62 -27.89
N VAL A 722 44.75 5.11 -27.40
CA VAL A 722 45.73 4.32 -28.15
C VAL A 722 46.22 3.18 -27.27
N TYR A 723 46.31 1.97 -27.84
CA TYR A 723 46.85 0.78 -27.16
C TYR A 723 48.16 0.29 -27.80
N TYR A 724 49.01 -0.28 -26.96
CA TYR A 724 50.25 -0.97 -27.29
C TYR A 724 50.22 -2.33 -26.59
N LEU A 725 50.34 -3.40 -27.36
CA LEU A 725 50.29 -4.79 -26.90
C LEU A 725 51.03 -5.68 -27.90
N ASP A 726 51.49 -6.85 -27.46
CA ASP A 726 51.93 -7.88 -28.40
C ASP A 726 50.68 -8.58 -28.98
N MET A 727 50.63 -8.65 -30.32
CA MET A 727 49.56 -9.32 -31.06
C MET A 727 49.70 -10.84 -31.05
N ASN A 728 50.90 -11.36 -30.78
CA ASN A 728 51.20 -12.79 -30.73
C ASN A 728 51.02 -13.39 -29.32
N ASP A 729 50.99 -12.54 -28.29
CA ASP A 729 50.77 -12.96 -26.90
C ASP A 729 49.30 -13.35 -26.67
N THR A 730 49.09 -14.65 -26.45
CA THR A 730 47.80 -15.27 -26.15
C THR A 730 47.57 -15.52 -24.65
N SER A 731 48.56 -15.27 -23.78
CA SER A 731 48.51 -15.63 -22.34
C SER A 731 47.40 -14.89 -21.57
N HIS A 732 47.05 -13.69 -22.03
CA HIS A 732 45.97 -12.90 -21.46
C HIS A 732 44.57 -13.30 -21.97
N GLY A 733 44.46 -14.02 -23.09
CA GLY A 733 43.21 -14.46 -23.73
C GLY A 733 42.79 -13.58 -24.92
N GLU A 734 41.62 -13.85 -25.51
CA GLU A 734 41.11 -13.08 -26.64
C GLU A 734 40.87 -11.61 -26.28
N ARG A 735 41.37 -10.69 -27.13
CA ARG A 735 41.32 -9.25 -26.88
C ARG A 735 40.12 -8.62 -27.61
N PRO A 736 39.21 -7.88 -26.93
CA PRO A 736 38.01 -7.32 -27.56
C PRO A 736 38.31 -6.44 -28.78
N GLN A 737 37.53 -6.59 -29.86
CA GLN A 737 37.72 -5.84 -31.12
C GLN A 737 37.77 -4.31 -30.95
N LYS A 738 37.08 -3.76 -29.94
CA LYS A 738 37.12 -2.32 -29.60
C LYS A 738 38.51 -1.83 -29.15
N ILE A 739 39.34 -2.73 -28.58
CA ILE A 739 40.74 -2.48 -28.24
C ILE A 739 41.60 -2.66 -29.48
N LEU A 740 41.42 -3.74 -30.24
CA LEU A 740 42.18 -4.02 -31.47
C LEU A 740 42.08 -2.88 -32.50
N ASN A 741 40.88 -2.31 -32.68
CA ASN A 741 40.65 -1.14 -33.55
C ASN A 741 41.34 0.15 -33.07
N ARG A 742 41.92 0.16 -31.86
CA ARG A 742 42.66 1.28 -31.25
C ARG A 742 44.12 0.92 -30.92
N VAL A 743 44.60 -0.26 -31.29
CA VAL A 743 46.04 -0.55 -31.30
C VAL A 743 46.70 0.40 -32.31
N LYS A 744 47.84 1.01 -31.95
CA LYS A 744 48.54 1.94 -32.84
C LYS A 744 48.92 1.21 -34.13
N ASP A 745 48.29 1.54 -35.26
CA ASP A 745 48.55 0.83 -36.53
C ASP A 745 50.03 0.99 -36.97
N PRO A 746 50.84 -0.10 -36.98
CA PRO A 746 52.26 -0.02 -37.34
C PRO A 746 52.50 0.42 -38.78
N LYS A 747 51.50 0.28 -39.67
CA LYS A 747 51.56 0.67 -41.08
C LYS A 747 51.22 2.14 -41.32
N LYS A 748 50.62 2.83 -40.33
CA LYS A 748 50.23 4.25 -40.44
C LYS A 748 51.08 5.22 -39.61
N LYS A 749 51.69 4.76 -38.51
CA LYS A 749 52.64 5.56 -37.72
C LYS A 749 53.78 4.68 -37.20
N LYS A 750 55.03 4.99 -37.56
CA LYS A 750 56.21 4.31 -37.01
C LYS A 750 56.17 4.35 -35.47
N TYR A 751 56.52 3.22 -34.86
CA TYR A 751 56.78 3.11 -33.43
C TYR A 751 58.23 3.53 -33.13
N ASN A 752 58.45 4.32 -32.09
CA ASN A 752 59.79 4.44 -31.48
C ASN A 752 60.11 3.22 -30.60
N ASP A 753 61.37 3.00 -30.24
CA ASP A 753 61.80 1.77 -29.56
C ASP A 753 61.30 1.61 -28.12
N LYS A 754 60.85 2.70 -27.49
CA LYS A 754 60.13 2.63 -26.21
C LYS A 754 58.67 2.21 -26.44
N GLU A 755 57.98 2.75 -27.44
CA GLU A 755 56.62 2.33 -27.82
C GLU A 755 56.53 0.84 -28.18
N LYS A 756 57.54 0.30 -28.88
CA LYS A 756 57.62 -1.14 -29.20
C LYS A 756 57.60 -2.01 -27.94
N LYS A 757 58.20 -1.52 -26.85
CA LYS A 757 58.34 -2.23 -25.56
C LYS A 757 57.28 -1.84 -24.53
N ALA A 758 56.38 -0.89 -24.84
CA ALA A 758 55.45 -0.30 -23.87
C ALA A 758 54.57 -1.35 -23.14
N HIS A 759 54.25 -2.45 -23.82
CA HIS A 759 53.43 -3.55 -23.31
C HIS A 759 54.17 -4.52 -22.36
N THR A 760 55.49 -4.42 -22.21
CA THR A 760 56.29 -5.41 -21.46
C THR A 760 56.29 -5.20 -19.94
N SER A 761 56.04 -3.97 -19.46
CA SER A 761 55.97 -3.66 -18.04
C SER A 761 55.37 -2.28 -17.78
N VAL A 762 54.96 -2.05 -16.52
CA VAL A 762 54.55 -0.74 -15.99
C VAL A 762 55.57 0.36 -16.31
N ALA A 763 56.87 0.09 -16.09
CA ALA A 763 57.95 1.05 -16.33
C ALA A 763 58.18 1.32 -17.83
N ALA A 764 58.04 0.30 -18.69
CA ALA A 764 58.12 0.49 -20.13
C ALA A 764 56.94 1.30 -20.68
N CYS A 765 55.73 1.10 -20.13
CA CYS A 765 54.55 1.88 -20.48
C CYS A 765 54.70 3.36 -20.11
N GLU A 766 55.19 3.66 -18.92
CA GLU A 766 55.52 5.03 -18.46
C GLU A 766 56.58 5.67 -19.35
N ALA A 767 57.71 4.99 -19.58
CA ALA A 767 58.80 5.49 -20.42
C ALA A 767 58.37 5.74 -21.87
N ALA A 768 57.43 4.95 -22.40
CA ALA A 768 56.82 5.15 -23.71
C ALA A 768 55.85 6.35 -23.74
N CYS A 769 55.09 6.60 -22.66
CA CYS A 769 54.28 7.81 -22.54
C CYS A 769 55.16 9.07 -22.61
N GLU A 770 56.35 9.04 -21.99
CA GLU A 770 57.33 10.12 -22.08
C GLU A 770 57.97 10.29 -23.48
N SER A 771 57.97 9.25 -24.32
CA SER A 771 58.64 9.28 -25.63
C SER A 771 57.76 9.76 -26.80
N VAL A 772 56.44 9.82 -26.62
CA VAL A 772 55.51 10.40 -27.61
C VAL A 772 55.39 11.92 -27.45
N GLY A 773 54.75 12.60 -28.41
CA GLY A 773 54.55 14.05 -28.37
C GLY A 773 53.79 14.52 -27.12
N GLU A 774 54.01 15.77 -26.69
CA GLU A 774 53.46 16.31 -25.43
C GLU A 774 51.92 16.26 -25.36
N LYS A 775 51.23 16.28 -26.51
CA LYS A 775 49.76 16.17 -26.63
C LYS A 775 49.26 14.75 -26.91
N ASP A 776 50.15 13.76 -27.04
CA ASP A 776 49.78 12.37 -27.34
C ASP A 776 49.66 11.47 -26.10
N CYS A 777 50.26 11.87 -24.97
CA CYS A 777 50.06 11.19 -23.68
C CYS A 777 50.19 12.16 -22.49
N PHE A 778 49.08 12.43 -21.81
CA PHE A 778 49.07 13.03 -20.46
C PHE A 778 49.03 11.97 -19.36
N GLN A 779 48.44 10.82 -19.64
CA GLN A 779 48.27 9.71 -18.71
C GLN A 779 48.35 8.37 -19.44
N TRP A 780 48.71 7.34 -18.69
CA TRP A 780 48.86 5.98 -19.18
C TRP A 780 48.27 4.96 -18.20
N ARG A 781 47.97 3.77 -18.68
CA ARG A 781 47.54 2.61 -17.88
C ARG A 781 48.25 1.36 -18.38
N TYR A 782 48.78 0.57 -17.46
CA TYR A 782 49.31 -0.76 -17.71
C TYR A 782 48.39 -1.82 -17.08
N GLN A 783 48.01 -2.84 -17.84
CA GLN A 783 47.19 -3.98 -17.38
C GLN A 783 47.38 -5.16 -18.33
N ASP A 784 47.56 -6.38 -17.81
CA ASP A 784 47.46 -7.65 -18.57
C ASP A 784 48.17 -7.64 -19.95
N GLY A 785 49.47 -7.32 -19.97
CA GLY A 785 50.27 -7.28 -21.22
C GLY A 785 49.84 -6.18 -22.20
N MET A 786 49.17 -5.13 -21.71
CA MET A 786 48.72 -3.98 -22.49
C MET A 786 49.11 -2.67 -21.82
N CYS A 787 49.61 -1.74 -22.62
CA CYS A 787 49.79 -0.35 -22.25
C CYS A 787 48.80 0.52 -23.05
N ALA A 788 48.13 1.46 -22.39
CA ALA A 788 47.16 2.35 -23.02
C ALA A 788 47.43 3.81 -22.65
N PHE A 789 47.32 4.73 -23.61
CA PHE A 789 47.50 6.18 -23.38
C PHE A 789 46.17 6.94 -23.51
N HIS A 790 46.15 8.17 -22.99
CA HIS A 790 45.04 9.11 -23.16
C HIS A 790 45.53 10.55 -23.39
N LYS A 791 44.81 11.29 -24.25
CA LYS A 791 45.09 12.67 -24.68
C LYS A 791 44.35 13.75 -23.89
N SER A 792 43.47 13.32 -22.99
CA SER A 792 42.91 14.13 -21.91
C SER A 792 43.25 13.51 -20.56
N ILE A 793 43.19 14.30 -19.49
CA ILE A 793 43.42 13.89 -18.12
C ILE A 793 42.08 13.44 -17.51
N ARG A 794 42.11 12.35 -16.74
CA ARG A 794 41.02 11.81 -15.91
C ARG A 794 41.64 11.34 -14.59
N LEU A 795 40.88 11.28 -13.49
CA LEU A 795 41.33 10.60 -12.28
C LEU A 795 40.97 9.10 -12.30
N GLY A 796 39.80 8.74 -12.84
CA GLY A 796 39.33 7.37 -12.93
C GLY A 796 38.74 6.80 -11.64
N GLN A 797 39.06 5.53 -11.35
CA GLN A 797 38.46 4.73 -10.28
C GLN A 797 39.36 3.56 -9.84
N PRO A 798 39.20 3.03 -8.61
CA PRO A 798 39.88 1.81 -8.19
C PRO A 798 39.38 0.58 -8.97
N VAL A 799 40.26 -0.41 -9.14
CA VAL A 799 39.91 -1.72 -9.71
C VAL A 799 39.35 -2.61 -8.60
N LYS A 800 38.31 -3.42 -8.89
CA LYS A 800 37.82 -4.42 -7.94
C LYS A 800 38.87 -5.51 -7.73
N GLU A 801 39.23 -5.78 -6.49
CA GLU A 801 40.19 -6.84 -6.17
C GLU A 801 39.59 -8.23 -6.43
N GLY A 802 40.24 -8.98 -7.32
CA GLY A 802 39.96 -10.40 -7.56
C GLY A 802 40.93 -11.30 -6.80
N LYS A 803 40.61 -12.60 -6.72
CA LYS A 803 41.48 -13.64 -6.12
C LYS A 803 42.76 -13.93 -6.93
N MET A 804 43.01 -13.22 -8.03
CA MET A 804 44.16 -13.38 -8.93
C MET A 804 44.77 -12.01 -9.23
N GLU A 805 46.04 -11.98 -9.63
CA GLU A 805 46.70 -10.72 -10.05
C GLU A 805 46.30 -10.29 -11.46
N LYS A 806 45.88 -11.25 -12.31
CA LYS A 806 45.33 -11.01 -13.65
C LYS A 806 44.08 -10.11 -13.53
N GLY A 807 44.07 -8.98 -14.24
CA GLY A 807 43.05 -7.93 -14.11
C GLY A 807 43.49 -6.69 -13.31
N ARG A 808 44.61 -6.72 -12.55
CA ARG A 808 45.10 -5.53 -11.84
C ARG A 808 45.68 -4.50 -12.80
N ALA A 809 45.08 -3.31 -12.87
CA ALA A 809 45.62 -2.17 -13.59
C ALA A 809 46.52 -1.30 -12.70
N THR A 810 47.59 -0.74 -13.27
CA THR A 810 48.36 0.36 -12.69
C THR A 810 48.22 1.59 -13.59
N SER A 811 47.88 2.73 -13.01
CA SER A 811 47.70 3.99 -13.72
C SER A 811 48.82 4.98 -13.40
N GLY A 812 49.15 5.85 -14.35
CA GLY A 812 50.09 6.95 -14.12
C GLY A 812 49.80 8.19 -14.96
N TRP A 813 50.38 9.31 -14.51
CA TRP A 813 50.12 10.66 -15.03
C TRP A 813 51.43 11.41 -15.21
N ASN A 814 51.65 11.98 -16.40
CA ASN A 814 52.82 12.79 -16.68
C ASN A 814 52.62 14.21 -16.12
N LEU A 815 52.88 14.37 -14.82
CA LEU A 815 52.62 15.62 -14.09
C LEU A 815 53.30 16.85 -14.74
N LYS A 816 54.50 16.69 -15.30
CA LYS A 816 55.24 17.76 -16.01
C LYS A 816 54.45 18.25 -17.23
N ARG A 817 53.87 17.35 -18.02
CA ARG A 817 53.01 17.72 -19.17
C ARG A 817 51.69 18.31 -18.72
N ILE A 818 51.08 17.79 -17.65
CA ILE A 818 49.83 18.33 -17.07
C ILE A 818 50.05 19.76 -16.59
N GLU A 819 51.13 20.02 -15.84
CA GLU A 819 51.49 21.36 -15.37
C GLU A 819 51.76 22.32 -16.53
N LYS A 820 52.54 21.89 -17.54
CA LYS A 820 52.79 22.66 -18.77
C LYS A 820 51.50 22.95 -19.55
N PHE A 821 50.58 22.00 -19.60
CA PHE A 821 49.26 22.17 -20.22
C PHE A 821 48.45 23.23 -19.47
N VAL A 822 48.30 23.11 -18.14
CA VAL A 822 47.55 24.07 -17.30
C VAL A 822 48.13 25.48 -17.43
N LYS A 823 49.45 25.64 -17.24
CA LYS A 823 50.15 26.93 -17.39
C LYS A 823 50.12 27.48 -18.82
N GLY A 824 49.93 26.63 -19.82
CA GLY A 824 49.86 26.99 -21.23
C GLY A 824 48.44 27.27 -21.76
N GLN A 825 47.38 27.15 -20.93
CA GLN A 825 46.04 27.54 -21.36
C GLN A 825 45.87 29.06 -21.30
N LYS A 826 45.20 29.62 -22.32
CA LYS A 826 44.71 31.00 -22.28
C LYS A 826 43.58 31.11 -21.25
N GLU A 827 43.35 32.31 -20.72
CA GLU A 827 42.17 32.56 -19.89
C GLU A 827 40.88 32.32 -20.71
N CYS A 828 39.89 31.70 -20.05
CA CYS A 828 38.59 31.43 -20.64
C CYS A 828 37.78 32.74 -20.74
N VAL A 829 37.51 33.18 -21.97
CA VAL A 829 36.84 34.46 -22.24
C VAL A 829 35.36 34.40 -21.86
N GLY A 830 34.86 35.46 -21.21
CA GLY A 830 33.44 35.63 -20.87
C GLY A 830 32.91 34.59 -19.87
N ARG A 831 31.68 34.10 -20.08
CA ARG A 831 31.04 33.06 -19.25
C ARG A 831 31.42 31.62 -19.67
N GLY A 832 32.51 31.44 -20.41
CA GLY A 832 32.91 30.15 -20.98
C GLY A 832 32.18 29.77 -22.27
N ASN A 833 32.56 28.62 -22.84
CA ASN A 833 32.20 28.19 -24.19
C ASN A 833 30.85 27.44 -24.22
N TRP A 834 29.74 28.11 -23.94
CA TRP A 834 28.41 27.47 -23.93
C TRP A 834 28.03 26.80 -25.27
N PRO A 835 27.35 25.63 -25.25
CA PRO A 835 26.89 24.95 -26.46
C PRO A 835 25.87 25.79 -27.24
N LYS A 836 25.95 25.74 -28.58
CA LYS A 836 25.08 26.51 -29.48
C LYS A 836 23.70 25.89 -29.60
N VAL A 837 22.74 26.44 -28.86
CA VAL A 837 21.31 26.14 -29.02
C VAL A 837 20.78 26.76 -30.33
N LYS A 838 20.05 25.98 -31.13
CA LYS A 838 19.40 26.41 -32.38
C LYS A 838 17.90 26.61 -32.14
N PRO A 839 17.30 27.75 -32.54
CA PRO A 839 15.89 28.02 -32.26
C PRO A 839 14.90 27.21 -33.13
N ASN A 840 15.36 26.55 -34.20
CA ASN A 840 14.55 25.72 -35.09
C ASN A 840 15.34 24.50 -35.60
N ILE A 841 14.67 23.34 -35.66
CA ILE A 841 14.96 22.26 -36.61
C ILE A 841 13.65 22.04 -37.37
N SER A 842 13.49 22.73 -38.50
CA SER A 842 12.37 22.53 -39.41
C SER A 842 12.43 21.12 -40.00
N ILE A 843 11.40 20.31 -39.77
CA ILE A 843 11.29 18.97 -40.35
C ILE A 843 10.90 19.13 -41.82
N THR A 844 11.88 19.15 -42.71
CA THR A 844 11.67 18.72 -44.10
C THR A 844 11.41 17.22 -44.08
N PRO A 845 10.28 16.73 -44.64
CA PRO A 845 10.09 15.30 -44.83
C PRO A 845 11.17 14.74 -45.78
N SER A 846 11.64 13.54 -45.49
CA SER A 846 12.56 12.74 -46.31
C SER A 846 11.98 11.35 -46.52
#